data_AF-A0A9W4NZ97-F1
#
_entry.id   AF-A0A9W4NZ97-F1
#
_cell.length_a   1.000
_cell.length_b   1.000
_cell.length_c   1.000
_cell.angle_alpha   90.00
_cell.angle_beta   90.00
_cell.angle_gamma   90.00
#
_symmetry.space_group_name_H-M   'P 1'
#
loop_
_entity.id
_entity.type
_entity.pdbx_description
1 polymer ?
#
loop_
_entity_poly.entity_id
_entity_poly.type
_entity_poly.pdbx_seq_one_letter_code
_entity_poly.pdbx_strand_id
1 'polypeptide(L)'
;MASPHAKGASRSVRFSDTREYASRPDPPSSGPEPQSDTSEDEISENEADVKLLPLKPRDPTSSSSSSRNPTSIDVPDNERDTSKRIEELLAADRNFLTDAFDTDLEDGDSRPSVSFSDDYGLPSDKRLLLEQAGGDDDKRFHWRSLFRLHSWWNVLAMLTIAIVVVWLAIRGLPWSSTEGRPSGSETVPWYPTPLGGTSSQWKESYAKAQEMVQAMSIAEKVNVTTGTGWQMGLCVGNTGTADRVKFPSLCLQDGPLGLRFVHNITAFPAGITTGATWNRELMQQRGFAIGNEARLKGVNVVLGPSMGPIGLMPAGGRNWEAFGSDPVLQGVAAAETIRGIQRNGVMATAKHFIGNEQEHFRQAFEWGLPEALSSNIDDRVLHEVFAWPFAESIKADVASVMCSYQMVNNTYACENSKLINGILKDELGFQGFVQSDWLAQRSGVESAIGGLDMSMPGDGLHWADGKPLWGGELTRAALNTSVPMERLNDMVTRIVAAWYHFRQDSWEQPGQEGDGGPNFSSWTQEKVGRLHEGSPDNDATGVVNKYVDAQGKGAHAHSIVARQVAAEGTVLLKNVNNTLPLAREHPGLNGKYRVGVYGEDAGPGKGPNACADRGCNQGTLASGWGSGAVEFPYLVSPWEALQHAWSTDTVDIRDHLTDAIQPEDLVDQDLCLVFANADGGEGFIRSDGIDADRNDLFLQKNGTGLIEGVAKHCGGGQGKTVVILHSIGPVVMESWIDLPGVQAVVYANLPGQESGNALVDVLFGEVDASGRLPYTIGRSLEDYGPGAEVLYQQTDPSVPQVNLNQGLYIDYRYFDKFNITPRYEFGFGLSYTTFDYSTLGIEKLQKKTQHPSPRPGNEVEPPKYDTRPPNPFTGLFPSDFRVLRKYIYSYFDSLEGTDPGPYPYPKGYNTPQTPSAAGGGPGGNPSLYEAMLELSIEVTNTGPRTGKEVIQVYVSFPEDVAEHRGLGWARETIEFPKRVLRNFEKISLQPGETKTVKLTLTRKDLSYWSVRAQNWILPTEGKFKIWAGRSSRDLPLVVEF
;
A
#
# COMPACT_ATOMS: atom_id res chain seq x y z
N MET A 1 -59.04 -15.04 27.21
CA MET A 1 -59.80 -15.91 28.16
C MET A 1 -59.45 -17.36 27.86
N ALA A 2 -59.53 -18.25 28.85
CA ALA A 2 -59.54 -19.73 28.75
C ALA A 2 -58.36 -20.46 28.07
N SER A 3 -57.92 -21.53 28.73
CA SER A 3 -57.08 -22.65 28.24
C SER A 3 -57.99 -23.93 28.18
N PRO A 4 -57.57 -25.21 27.96
CA PRO A 4 -56.23 -25.79 28.16
C PRO A 4 -55.73 -26.93 27.21
N HIS A 5 -54.45 -27.28 27.43
CA HIS A 5 -53.81 -28.62 27.33
C HIS A 5 -53.59 -29.36 25.98
N ALA A 6 -52.29 -29.56 25.68
CA ALA A 6 -51.69 -30.89 25.46
C ALA A 6 -50.20 -30.87 25.92
N LYS A 7 -49.52 -32.03 26.01
CA LYS A 7 -48.10 -32.16 26.43
C LYS A 7 -47.22 -32.66 25.28
N GLY A 8 -45.97 -32.21 25.21
CA GLY A 8 -44.89 -32.76 24.37
C GLY A 8 -43.53 -32.46 24.99
N ALA A 9 -42.55 -33.37 24.88
CA ALA A 9 -41.28 -33.29 25.58
C ALA A 9 -40.14 -32.71 24.73
N SER A 10 -39.20 -32.02 25.37
CA SER A 10 -37.97 -31.53 24.74
C SER A 10 -36.85 -32.59 24.74
N ARG A 11 -35.93 -32.48 23.77
CA ARG A 11 -34.62 -33.15 23.79
C ARG A 11 -33.55 -32.19 23.29
N SER A 12 -32.63 -31.83 24.18
CA SER A 12 -31.36 -31.19 23.83
C SER A 12 -30.37 -32.25 23.34
N VAL A 13 -29.57 -31.93 22.31
CA VAL A 13 -28.40 -32.72 21.92
C VAL A 13 -27.17 -31.81 21.99
N ARG A 14 -26.18 -32.19 22.80
CA ARG A 14 -24.81 -31.69 22.69
C ARG A 14 -24.05 -32.61 21.73
N PHE A 15 -23.11 -32.06 20.98
CA PHE A 15 -22.00 -32.82 20.42
C PHE A 15 -20.69 -32.30 21.03
N SER A 16 -19.75 -33.21 21.20
CA SER A 16 -18.41 -32.97 21.73
C SER A 16 -17.49 -34.07 21.18
N ASP A 17 -16.26 -33.71 20.84
CA ASP A 17 -15.29 -34.62 20.25
C ASP A 17 -14.87 -35.77 21.19
N THR A 18 -14.48 -36.89 20.58
CA THR A 18 -13.25 -37.68 20.84
C THR A 18 -13.36 -39.07 20.20
N ARG A 19 -12.25 -39.57 19.65
CA ARG A 19 -12.01 -41.00 19.41
C ARG A 19 -10.53 -41.31 19.59
N GLU A 20 -10.24 -42.35 20.37
CA GLU A 20 -8.87 -42.78 20.70
C GLU A 20 -8.59 -44.24 20.32
N TYR A 21 -7.36 -44.68 20.55
CA TYR A 21 -6.75 -45.94 20.10
C TYR A 21 -7.16 -47.20 20.89
N ALA A 22 -6.99 -48.36 20.24
CA ALA A 22 -6.75 -49.68 20.84
C ALA A 22 -6.09 -50.60 19.77
N SER A 23 -5.24 -51.59 20.03
CA SER A 23 -4.48 -52.00 21.24
C SER A 23 -3.43 -53.09 20.85
N ARG A 24 -2.41 -53.36 21.69
CA ARG A 24 -1.32 -54.36 21.44
C ARG A 24 -1.74 -55.84 21.61
N PRO A 25 -0.85 -56.79 21.26
CA PRO A 25 -0.16 -57.57 22.33
C PRO A 25 1.38 -57.71 22.15
N ASP A 26 2.07 -58.18 23.20
CA ASP A 26 3.55 -58.36 23.32
C ASP A 26 3.94 -59.88 23.38
N PRO A 27 5.14 -60.29 23.89
CA PRO A 27 6.50 -60.39 23.30
C PRO A 27 6.93 -61.90 23.17
N PRO A 28 8.17 -62.43 23.41
CA PRO A 28 9.56 -61.91 23.51
C PRO A 28 10.68 -62.75 22.79
N SER A 29 11.96 -62.46 23.09
CA SER A 29 13.12 -63.40 23.32
C SER A 29 14.37 -63.40 22.39
N SER A 30 15.55 -63.41 23.05
CA SER A 30 16.91 -63.89 22.66
C SER A 30 17.66 -63.36 21.42
N GLY A 31 18.95 -63.00 21.62
CA GLY A 31 20.01 -62.98 20.59
C GLY A 31 20.69 -64.37 20.41
N PRO A 32 21.87 -64.50 19.75
CA PRO A 32 23.07 -63.70 20.04
C PRO A 32 23.98 -63.31 18.83
N GLU A 33 25.20 -62.85 19.17
CA GLU A 33 26.41 -62.44 18.42
C GLU A 33 26.96 -63.45 17.36
N PRO A 34 27.88 -63.05 16.43
CA PRO A 34 29.31 -62.83 16.78
C PRO A 34 30.12 -61.73 16.05
N GLN A 35 31.14 -61.21 16.76
CA GLN A 35 32.58 -60.96 16.43
C GLN A 35 33.13 -61.08 14.97
N SER A 36 34.24 -60.44 14.56
CA SER A 36 35.07 -59.32 15.09
C SER A 36 36.14 -58.87 14.05
N ASP A 37 36.72 -57.67 14.25
CA ASP A 37 38.07 -57.15 13.87
C ASP A 37 37.97 -55.68 13.38
N THR A 38 38.27 -54.65 14.18
CA THR A 38 39.57 -54.15 14.70
C THR A 38 40.49 -53.44 13.70
N SER A 39 40.43 -52.10 13.71
CA SER A 39 41.61 -51.24 13.82
C SER A 39 41.19 -49.88 14.39
N GLU A 40 41.96 -49.33 15.33
CA GLU A 40 41.72 -48.04 15.98
C GLU A 40 42.21 -46.87 15.08
N ASP A 41 41.59 -45.69 15.19
CA ASP A 41 42.30 -44.52 15.75
C ASP A 41 41.44 -43.24 15.89
N GLU A 42 41.74 -42.52 16.97
CA GLU A 42 41.45 -41.12 17.35
C GLU A 42 40.02 -40.51 17.35
N ILE A 43 39.77 -39.73 18.41
CA ILE A 43 38.56 -38.95 18.69
C ILE A 43 38.90 -37.47 18.60
N SER A 44 38.01 -36.65 18.01
CA SER A 44 37.94 -35.23 18.34
C SER A 44 36.50 -34.71 18.26
N GLU A 45 35.97 -34.27 19.40
CA GLU A 45 34.74 -33.49 19.49
C GLU A 45 34.97 -32.08 18.92
N ASN A 46 33.92 -31.46 18.39
CA ASN A 46 33.94 -30.05 17.97
C ASN A 46 32.65 -29.36 18.42
N GLU A 47 32.56 -29.05 19.72
CA GLU A 47 31.70 -27.96 20.18
C GLU A 47 32.24 -26.64 19.63
N ALA A 48 31.37 -25.81 19.05
CA ALA A 48 31.77 -24.53 18.45
C ALA A 48 31.58 -23.39 19.47
N ASP A 49 32.70 -22.82 19.91
CA ASP A 49 32.81 -21.78 20.93
C ASP A 49 32.06 -20.47 20.52
N VAL A 50 30.85 -20.23 21.06
CA VAL A 50 30.03 -19.05 20.75
C VAL A 50 30.45 -17.85 21.60
N LYS A 51 31.25 -16.95 21.01
CA LYS A 51 31.64 -15.69 21.66
C LYS A 51 30.58 -14.60 21.51
N LEU A 52 29.76 -14.43 22.55
CA LEU A 52 29.02 -13.19 22.79
C LEU A 52 29.99 -12.01 22.94
N LEU A 53 29.69 -10.87 22.31
CA LEU A 53 30.51 -9.67 22.36
C LEU A 53 30.05 -8.74 23.51
N PRO A 54 30.87 -8.50 24.55
CA PRO A 54 30.47 -7.65 25.67
C PRO A 54 30.53 -6.16 25.30
N LEU A 55 29.38 -5.49 25.26
CA LEU A 55 29.30 -4.03 25.25
C LEU A 55 29.74 -3.48 26.62
N LYS A 56 30.59 -2.44 26.62
CA LYS A 56 30.97 -1.74 27.85
C LYS A 56 29.87 -0.75 28.26
N PRO A 57 29.39 -0.76 29.52
CA PRO A 57 28.58 0.34 30.02
C PRO A 57 29.42 1.64 30.07
N ARG A 58 28.77 2.77 29.78
CA ARG A 58 29.35 4.11 29.98
C ARG A 58 28.73 4.73 31.23
N ASP A 59 29.54 4.82 32.28
CA ASP A 59 29.17 5.50 33.52
C ASP A 59 29.56 7.00 33.44
N PRO A 60 28.74 7.97 33.89
CA PRO A 60 28.98 9.38 33.64
C PRO A 60 29.58 10.15 34.84
N THR A 61 30.83 10.63 34.75
CA THR A 61 31.32 11.90 35.37
C THR A 61 32.81 12.17 35.12
N SER A 62 33.20 13.47 35.03
CA SER A 62 34.57 14.02 35.13
C SER A 62 35.60 13.64 34.01
N SER A 63 36.60 14.45 33.64
CA SER A 63 36.90 15.89 33.90
C SER A 63 37.92 16.47 32.89
N SER A 64 37.88 17.80 32.70
CA SER A 64 39.02 18.71 32.42
C SER A 64 40.07 18.38 31.34
N SER A 65 39.96 19.10 30.21
CA SER A 65 41.05 19.82 29.50
C SER A 65 42.53 19.38 29.60
N SER A 66 43.14 19.09 28.45
CA SER A 66 44.41 19.73 28.03
C SER A 66 44.50 19.76 26.50
N SER A 67 45.41 20.57 25.92
CA SER A 67 45.35 20.97 24.51
C SER A 67 46.53 20.48 23.64
N ARG A 68 46.27 20.31 22.34
CA ARG A 68 47.16 20.67 21.21
C ARG A 68 46.45 20.47 19.86
N ASN A 69 46.46 21.50 19.02
CA ASN A 69 45.99 21.43 17.63
C ASN A 69 47.03 20.71 16.73
N PRO A 70 46.65 20.38 15.48
CA PRO A 70 47.16 21.26 14.41
C PRO A 70 46.12 21.71 13.37
N THR A 71 46.37 22.90 12.81
CA THR A 71 45.93 23.45 11.49
C THR A 71 44.44 23.56 11.16
N SER A 72 43.99 24.80 10.94
CA SER A 72 42.69 25.17 10.34
C SER A 72 42.73 25.19 8.80
N ILE A 73 41.54 25.23 8.21
CA ILE A 73 41.27 25.96 6.97
C ILE A 73 40.21 27.00 7.35
N ASP A 74 40.42 28.26 6.99
CA ASP A 74 39.62 29.38 7.51
C ASP A 74 38.35 29.62 6.67
N VAL A 75 37.26 30.02 7.34
CA VAL A 75 36.01 30.52 6.73
C VAL A 75 35.64 31.84 7.44
N PRO A 76 35.20 32.91 6.75
CA PRO A 76 35.07 34.24 7.36
C PRO A 76 33.93 34.38 8.39
N ASP A 77 34.12 35.30 9.36
CA ASP A 77 33.23 35.56 10.51
C ASP A 77 31.90 36.30 10.19
N ASN A 78 31.31 36.13 8.99
CA ASN A 78 30.08 36.83 8.59
C ASN A 78 28.80 35.98 8.56
N GLU A 79 28.84 34.70 8.95
CA GLU A 79 27.69 33.77 8.93
C GLU A 79 27.41 33.16 10.32
N ARG A 80 27.07 33.99 11.31
CA ARG A 80 26.74 33.55 12.69
C ARG A 80 25.56 34.23 13.37
N ASP A 81 24.68 34.89 12.61
CA ASP A 81 23.42 35.46 13.13
C ASP A 81 22.26 35.10 12.19
N THR A 82 21.68 33.91 12.40
CA THR A 82 20.48 33.44 11.68
C THR A 82 19.22 34.18 12.12
N SER A 83 19.20 34.71 13.35
CA SER A 83 18.09 35.50 13.92
C SER A 83 17.75 36.71 13.05
N LYS A 84 18.77 37.49 12.64
CA LYS A 84 18.56 38.64 11.75
C LYS A 84 17.99 38.28 10.39
N ARG A 85 18.43 37.17 9.81
CA ARG A 85 17.94 36.71 8.49
C ARG A 85 16.45 36.36 8.53
N ILE A 86 15.96 35.88 9.67
CA ILE A 86 14.54 35.59 9.91
C ILE A 86 13.74 36.89 10.11
N GLU A 87 14.27 37.87 10.85
CA GLU A 87 13.62 39.20 10.96
C GLU A 87 13.54 39.93 9.60
N GLU A 88 14.57 39.85 8.76
CA GLU A 88 14.59 40.44 7.41
C GLU A 88 13.55 39.78 6.47
N LEU A 89 13.33 38.46 6.58
CA LEU A 89 12.28 37.76 5.83
C LEU A 89 10.87 38.12 6.33
N LEU A 90 10.65 38.11 7.65
CA LEU A 90 9.36 38.48 8.25
C LEU A 90 8.99 39.97 8.06
N ALA A 91 9.98 40.82 7.76
CA ALA A 91 9.77 42.22 7.38
C ALA A 91 9.39 42.39 5.89
N ALA A 92 9.76 41.45 5.02
CA ALA A 92 9.43 41.49 3.59
C ALA A 92 7.93 41.23 3.36
N ASP A 93 7.39 40.16 3.93
CA ASP A 93 5.98 39.76 3.74
C ASP A 93 4.97 40.82 4.23
N ARG A 94 5.33 41.59 5.26
CA ARG A 94 4.45 42.66 5.78
C ARG A 94 4.25 43.82 4.81
N ASN A 95 5.17 44.05 3.87
CA ASN A 95 5.07 45.13 2.89
C ASN A 95 4.28 44.74 1.63
N PHE A 96 3.93 43.46 1.45
CA PHE A 96 3.13 42.99 0.30
C PHE A 96 1.62 42.93 0.59
N LEU A 97 1.21 43.16 1.84
CA LEU A 97 -0.19 43.05 2.30
C LEU A 97 -0.86 44.40 2.62
N THR A 98 -0.20 45.53 2.34
CA THR A 98 -0.70 46.88 2.69
C THR A 98 -1.07 47.77 1.50
N ASP A 99 -0.80 47.36 0.26
CA ASP A 99 -0.92 48.21 -0.94
C ASP A 99 -2.15 47.86 -1.81
N ALA A 100 -3.11 47.09 -1.26
CA ALA A 100 -4.24 46.53 -2.02
C ALA A 100 -5.58 46.47 -1.26
N PHE A 101 -5.88 47.43 -0.37
CA PHE A 101 -7.27 47.75 0.04
C PHE A 101 -7.36 49.12 0.74
N ASP A 102 -7.61 50.20 -0.01
CA ASP A 102 -8.31 51.39 0.50
C ASP A 102 -8.93 52.21 -0.65
N THR A 103 -10.28 52.21 -0.76
CA THR A 103 -11.12 53.35 -1.18
C THR A 103 -12.62 53.00 -1.12
N ASP A 104 -13.25 53.43 -0.04
CA ASP A 104 -14.59 54.04 0.07
C ASP A 104 -15.33 54.44 -1.24
N LEU A 105 -16.68 54.43 -1.37
CA LEU A 105 -17.78 54.25 -0.38
C LEU A 105 -19.16 54.03 -1.07
N GLU A 106 -20.18 53.75 -0.24
CA GLU A 106 -21.65 54.01 -0.39
C GLU A 106 -22.60 53.12 -1.23
N ASP A 107 -23.73 52.77 -0.55
CA ASP A 107 -25.11 52.46 -0.98
C ASP A 107 -25.49 51.37 -2.01
N GLY A 108 -26.67 50.73 -1.81
CA GLY A 108 -27.45 50.23 -2.96
C GLY A 108 -28.39 49.01 -2.92
N ASP A 109 -28.94 48.56 -1.78
CA ASP A 109 -30.20 47.76 -1.61
C ASP A 109 -30.59 46.54 -2.53
N SER A 110 -31.38 45.63 -1.98
CA SER A 110 -32.29 44.68 -2.64
C SER A 110 -31.79 43.31 -3.19
N ARG A 111 -32.78 42.43 -3.39
CA ARG A 111 -32.80 40.96 -3.63
C ARG A 111 -33.30 40.66 -5.07
N PRO A 112 -33.39 39.39 -5.56
CA PRO A 112 -32.55 38.18 -5.36
C PRO A 112 -32.35 37.30 -6.63
N SER A 113 -31.61 36.19 -6.48
CA SER A 113 -31.88 34.85 -7.07
C SER A 113 -31.64 34.56 -8.58
N VAL A 114 -31.74 33.24 -8.88
CA VAL A 114 -31.79 32.52 -10.17
C VAL A 114 -30.48 31.84 -10.62
N SER A 115 -30.64 30.60 -11.06
CA SER A 115 -29.65 29.64 -11.54
C SER A 115 -29.05 30.01 -12.91
N PHE A 116 -27.85 29.54 -13.18
CA PHE A 116 -27.36 29.36 -14.56
C PHE A 116 -27.03 27.91 -14.87
N SER A 117 -27.57 27.45 -15.98
CA SER A 117 -27.25 26.20 -16.68
C SER A 117 -26.35 26.49 -17.87
N ASP A 118 -25.47 25.53 -18.17
CA ASP A 118 -25.04 25.09 -19.50
C ASP A 118 -24.53 26.07 -20.58
N ASP A 119 -23.53 25.54 -21.29
CA ASP A 119 -23.17 25.79 -22.69
C ASP A 119 -22.43 27.10 -23.06
N TYR A 120 -21.25 26.92 -23.67
CA TYR A 120 -20.46 27.95 -24.32
C TYR A 120 -19.86 27.44 -25.64
N GLY A 121 -20.71 27.43 -26.67
CA GLY A 121 -20.26 27.28 -28.06
C GLY A 121 -19.43 28.47 -28.55
N LEU A 122 -18.50 28.19 -29.47
CA LEU A 122 -17.73 29.20 -30.21
C LEU A 122 -18.63 30.11 -31.06
N PRO A 123 -18.22 31.37 -31.31
CA PRO A 123 -18.16 31.79 -32.71
C PRO A 123 -16.93 32.61 -33.09
N SER A 124 -16.64 32.62 -34.38
CA SER A 124 -15.51 33.31 -35.02
C SER A 124 -15.87 34.67 -35.62
N ASP A 125 -14.92 35.61 -35.57
CA ASP A 125 -14.60 36.61 -36.60
C ASP A 125 -15.68 37.65 -37.04
N LYS A 126 -15.40 38.94 -36.80
CA LYS A 126 -15.54 40.01 -37.82
C LYS A 126 -14.82 41.32 -37.46
N ARG A 127 -14.67 42.17 -38.49
CA ARG A 127 -13.67 43.25 -38.61
C ARG A 127 -14.26 44.68 -38.65
N LEU A 128 -13.43 45.63 -38.20
CA LEU A 128 -13.21 47.01 -38.72
C LEU A 128 -14.30 48.11 -38.62
N LEU A 129 -13.91 49.22 -37.97
CA LEU A 129 -13.93 50.62 -38.46
C LEU A 129 -12.65 51.30 -37.89
N LEU A 130 -11.74 51.89 -38.69
CA LEU A 130 -11.69 53.27 -39.24
C LEU A 130 -11.54 54.39 -38.18
N GLU A 131 -10.69 55.44 -38.31
CA GLU A 131 -9.62 55.80 -39.27
C GLU A 131 -8.88 57.10 -38.83
N GLN A 132 -7.59 57.32 -39.16
CA GLN A 132 -7.03 58.54 -39.83
C GLN A 132 -5.49 58.75 -39.75
N ALA A 133 -4.97 59.35 -40.84
CA ALA A 133 -3.63 59.97 -41.08
C ALA A 133 -2.34 59.10 -40.99
N GLY A 134 -1.41 59.12 -41.96
CA GLY A 134 -1.48 59.63 -43.34
C GLY A 134 -0.13 59.99 -44.00
N GLY A 135 0.23 59.27 -45.09
CA GLY A 135 1.19 59.67 -46.16
C GLY A 135 2.70 59.65 -45.84
N ASP A 136 3.62 59.36 -46.77
CA ASP A 136 3.62 58.93 -48.20
C ASP A 136 5.04 58.38 -48.55
N ASP A 137 5.43 57.78 -49.69
CA ASP A 137 4.84 57.52 -51.03
C ASP A 137 5.23 56.08 -51.52
N ASP A 138 6.13 55.87 -52.51
CA ASP A 138 6.62 54.57 -53.02
C ASP A 138 7.92 54.83 -53.83
N LYS A 139 8.80 53.83 -53.97
CA LYS A 139 9.35 53.35 -55.28
C LYS A 139 10.49 52.34 -55.18
N ARG A 140 10.08 51.06 -55.13
CA ARG A 140 10.36 50.02 -56.16
C ARG A 140 11.77 49.74 -56.72
N PHE A 141 12.07 48.43 -56.75
CA PHE A 141 12.61 47.62 -57.88
C PHE A 141 14.13 47.51 -58.19
N HIS A 142 14.68 46.35 -57.77
CA HIS A 142 15.15 45.23 -58.63
C HIS A 142 16.52 45.22 -59.40
N TRP A 143 17.05 43.99 -59.49
CA TRP A 143 18.02 43.40 -60.45
C TRP A 143 19.55 43.65 -60.36
N ARG A 144 20.23 42.58 -59.90
CA ARG A 144 21.50 41.99 -60.41
C ARG A 144 22.80 42.82 -60.54
N SER A 145 23.67 42.59 -59.56
CA SER A 145 25.07 42.10 -59.70
C SER A 145 26.08 42.83 -60.60
N LEU A 146 27.14 43.36 -59.97
CA LEU A 146 28.49 43.44 -60.54
C LEU A 146 29.52 42.79 -59.59
N PHE A 147 30.69 42.44 -60.12
CA PHE A 147 31.65 41.52 -59.50
C PHE A 147 32.82 42.23 -58.78
N ARG A 148 33.31 41.57 -57.71
CA ARG A 148 34.71 41.52 -57.21
C ARG A 148 35.54 42.82 -57.27
N LEU A 149 36.05 43.35 -56.15
CA LEU A 149 37.25 42.77 -55.52
C LEU A 149 37.48 43.33 -54.10
N HIS A 150 37.50 42.44 -53.09
CA HIS A 150 38.31 42.60 -51.86
C HIS A 150 38.59 41.22 -51.23
N SER A 151 39.21 40.34 -52.03
CA SER A 151 39.38 38.89 -51.75
C SER A 151 40.40 38.55 -50.65
N TRP A 152 40.55 39.41 -49.64
CA TRP A 152 41.46 39.23 -48.50
C TRP A 152 40.70 39.12 -47.17
N TRP A 153 39.65 39.91 -46.97
CA TRP A 153 38.81 39.82 -45.76
C TRP A 153 38.16 38.45 -45.59
N ASN A 154 37.67 37.84 -46.68
CA ASN A 154 37.06 36.50 -46.61
C ASN A 154 38.09 35.41 -46.29
N VAL A 155 39.36 35.56 -46.69
CA VAL A 155 40.43 34.60 -46.36
C VAL A 155 40.85 34.76 -44.89
N LEU A 156 40.95 35.99 -44.41
CA LEU A 156 41.22 36.28 -43.00
C LEU A 156 40.09 35.76 -42.09
N ALA A 157 38.83 35.96 -42.49
CA ALA A 157 37.64 35.45 -41.79
C ALA A 157 37.57 33.91 -41.81
N MET A 158 37.86 33.27 -42.94
CA MET A 158 37.93 31.80 -43.02
C MET A 158 39.04 31.24 -42.12
N LEU A 159 40.20 31.92 -42.02
CA LEU A 159 41.29 31.54 -41.13
C LEU A 159 40.95 31.78 -39.65
N THR A 160 40.33 32.90 -39.27
CA THR A 160 39.90 33.09 -37.87
C THR A 160 38.77 32.14 -37.49
N ILE A 161 37.81 31.85 -38.38
CA ILE A 161 36.79 30.82 -38.14
C ILE A 161 37.43 29.44 -38.00
N ALA A 162 38.36 29.05 -38.88
CA ALA A 162 39.06 27.76 -38.77
C ALA A 162 39.90 27.66 -37.48
N ILE A 163 40.59 28.75 -37.08
CA ILE A 163 41.34 28.80 -35.82
C ILE A 163 40.40 28.73 -34.62
N VAL A 164 39.24 29.41 -34.64
CA VAL A 164 38.23 29.32 -33.57
C VAL A 164 37.64 27.91 -33.49
N VAL A 165 37.28 27.27 -34.60
CA VAL A 165 36.78 25.88 -34.64
C VAL A 165 37.83 24.90 -34.11
N VAL A 166 39.10 25.05 -34.49
CA VAL A 166 40.20 24.21 -33.97
C VAL A 166 40.48 24.50 -32.49
N TRP A 167 40.35 25.75 -32.03
CA TRP A 167 40.53 26.13 -30.63
C TRP A 167 39.40 25.59 -29.74
N LEU A 168 38.16 25.59 -30.23
CA LEU A 168 37.00 24.95 -29.60
C LEU A 168 37.10 23.41 -29.61
N ALA A 169 37.75 22.82 -30.61
CA ALA A 169 37.99 21.37 -30.67
C ALA A 169 39.15 20.92 -29.75
N ILE A 170 40.16 21.77 -29.54
CA ILE A 170 41.34 21.46 -28.69
C ILE A 170 41.09 21.83 -27.22
N ARG A 171 40.32 22.88 -26.93
CA ARG A 171 39.81 23.17 -25.58
C ARG A 171 38.41 22.58 -25.43
N GLY A 172 38.36 21.29 -25.04
CA GLY A 172 37.10 20.61 -24.74
C GLY A 172 36.22 21.43 -23.81
N LEU A 173 35.05 21.83 -24.33
CA LEU A 173 34.10 22.67 -23.61
C LEU A 173 33.51 21.90 -22.41
N PRO A 174 33.59 22.44 -21.17
CA PRO A 174 32.77 21.94 -20.09
C PRO A 174 31.31 22.34 -20.34
N TRP A 175 30.44 21.34 -20.27
CA TRP A 175 28.99 21.43 -20.09
C TRP A 175 28.26 22.60 -20.79
N SER A 176 27.78 22.35 -22.01
CA SER A 176 26.33 22.48 -22.15
C SER A 176 25.71 21.20 -21.58
N SER A 177 25.21 21.27 -20.35
CA SER A 177 24.17 20.34 -19.91
C SER A 177 22.90 20.68 -20.69
N THR A 178 22.84 20.23 -21.95
CA THR A 178 21.60 19.57 -22.36
C THR A 178 21.42 18.47 -21.33
N GLU A 179 20.45 18.65 -20.45
CA GLU A 179 19.88 17.53 -19.72
C GLU A 179 19.55 16.48 -20.78
N GLY A 180 20.27 15.37 -20.73
CA GLY A 180 19.93 14.27 -21.60
C GLY A 180 18.52 13.87 -21.23
N ARG A 181 17.59 13.86 -22.20
CA ARG A 181 16.37 13.05 -22.07
C ARG A 181 16.82 11.73 -21.46
N PRO A 182 16.37 11.36 -20.24
CA PRO A 182 16.91 10.21 -19.52
C PRO A 182 16.87 9.04 -20.49
N SER A 183 18.04 8.42 -20.72
CA SER A 183 18.26 7.58 -21.90
C SER A 183 17.19 6.51 -21.96
N GLY A 184 16.23 6.70 -22.89
CA GLY A 184 14.87 6.18 -22.74
C GLY A 184 14.90 4.72 -22.32
N SER A 185 14.36 4.44 -21.15
CA SER A 185 14.38 3.11 -20.54
C SER A 185 13.47 2.17 -21.32
N GLU A 186 13.95 1.71 -22.49
CA GLU A 186 13.26 0.74 -23.34
C GLU A 186 12.91 -0.48 -22.48
N THR A 187 11.63 -0.58 -22.12
CA THR A 187 11.10 -1.64 -21.27
C THR A 187 11.33 -2.97 -21.98
N VAL A 188 12.06 -3.88 -21.32
CA VAL A 188 12.49 -5.14 -21.93
C VAL A 188 11.24 -5.99 -22.26
N PRO A 189 10.89 -6.16 -23.54
CA PRO A 189 9.59 -6.71 -23.92
C PRO A 189 9.52 -8.20 -23.57
N TRP A 190 8.48 -8.60 -22.81
CA TRP A 190 8.32 -9.98 -22.38
C TRP A 190 7.09 -10.63 -23.01
N TYR A 191 7.33 -11.45 -24.03
CA TYR A 191 6.29 -12.13 -24.81
C TYR A 191 6.68 -13.59 -25.10
N PRO A 192 5.71 -14.49 -25.31
CA PRO A 192 4.26 -14.29 -25.09
C PRO A 192 3.90 -14.17 -23.59
N THR A 193 2.65 -13.86 -23.28
CA THR A 193 2.12 -13.98 -21.91
C THR A 193 2.24 -15.43 -21.43
N PRO A 194 2.82 -15.70 -20.24
CA PRO A 194 2.84 -17.03 -19.66
C PRO A 194 1.43 -17.55 -19.37
N LEU A 195 1.14 -18.77 -19.81
CA LEU A 195 -0.13 -19.44 -19.54
C LEU A 195 -0.21 -19.85 -18.06
N GLY A 196 -1.41 -19.77 -17.49
CA GLY A 196 -1.68 -20.28 -16.14
C GLY A 196 -1.94 -21.79 -16.11
N GLY A 197 -2.11 -22.35 -14.90
CA GLY A 197 -2.37 -23.77 -14.70
C GLY A 197 -1.11 -24.64 -14.64
N THR A 198 0.03 -24.03 -14.32
CA THR A 198 1.33 -24.72 -14.17
C THR A 198 1.56 -25.29 -12.78
N SER A 199 0.77 -24.86 -11.78
CA SER A 199 0.84 -25.31 -10.38
C SER A 199 -0.09 -26.49 -10.10
N SER A 200 0.39 -27.45 -9.30
CA SER A 200 -0.39 -28.60 -8.81
C SER A 200 -1.56 -28.21 -7.92
N GLN A 201 -1.43 -27.12 -7.15
CA GLN A 201 -2.48 -26.55 -6.28
C GLN A 201 -3.69 -26.07 -7.09
N TRP A 202 -3.45 -25.51 -8.28
CA TRP A 202 -4.48 -24.94 -9.15
C TRP A 202 -5.03 -25.94 -10.19
N LYS A 203 -4.50 -27.16 -10.22
CA LYS A 203 -4.78 -28.20 -11.24
C LYS A 203 -6.26 -28.52 -11.45
N GLU A 204 -7.01 -28.72 -10.37
CA GLU A 204 -8.44 -29.07 -10.47
C GLU A 204 -9.26 -27.87 -10.98
N SER A 205 -8.99 -26.67 -10.46
CA SER A 205 -9.65 -25.43 -10.87
C SER A 205 -9.41 -25.14 -12.35
N TYR A 206 -8.18 -25.33 -12.82
CA TYR A 206 -7.81 -25.16 -14.22
C TYR A 206 -8.42 -26.21 -15.15
N ALA A 207 -8.56 -27.47 -14.71
CA ALA A 207 -9.25 -28.50 -15.50
C ALA A 207 -10.75 -28.20 -15.65
N LYS A 208 -11.41 -27.78 -14.55
CA LYS A 208 -12.82 -27.33 -14.56
C LYS A 208 -13.01 -26.07 -15.40
N ALA A 209 -12.10 -25.12 -15.31
CA ALA A 209 -12.08 -23.92 -16.15
C ALA A 209 -11.90 -24.28 -17.63
N GLN A 210 -11.01 -25.22 -17.97
CA GLN A 210 -10.82 -25.66 -19.35
C GLN A 210 -12.09 -26.23 -19.98
N GLU A 211 -12.81 -27.11 -19.27
CA GLU A 211 -14.09 -27.65 -19.75
C GLU A 211 -15.13 -26.54 -20.00
N MET A 212 -15.26 -25.61 -19.03
CA MET A 212 -16.19 -24.48 -19.13
C MET A 212 -15.81 -23.50 -20.26
N VAL A 213 -14.53 -23.14 -20.41
CA VAL A 213 -14.03 -22.18 -21.40
C VAL A 213 -13.95 -22.78 -22.80
N GLN A 214 -13.75 -24.09 -22.95
CA GLN A 214 -14.00 -24.79 -24.22
C GLN A 214 -15.48 -24.72 -24.61
N ALA A 215 -16.39 -24.76 -23.63
CA ALA A 215 -17.83 -24.65 -23.87
C ALA A 215 -18.34 -23.22 -24.09
N MET A 216 -17.58 -22.15 -23.82
CA MET A 216 -17.99 -20.74 -24.03
C MET A 216 -17.88 -20.25 -25.49
N SER A 217 -18.77 -19.35 -25.89
CA SER A 217 -18.66 -18.57 -27.14
C SER A 217 -17.68 -17.40 -26.99
N ILE A 218 -17.38 -16.69 -28.09
CA ILE A 218 -16.47 -15.52 -28.04
C ILE A 218 -17.06 -14.36 -27.24
N ALA A 219 -18.36 -14.09 -27.39
CA ALA A 219 -19.06 -13.06 -26.61
C ALA A 219 -19.03 -13.38 -25.10
N GLU A 220 -19.31 -14.62 -24.73
CA GLU A 220 -19.22 -15.10 -23.34
C GLU A 220 -17.81 -15.01 -22.75
N LYS A 221 -16.77 -15.29 -23.55
CA LYS A 221 -15.37 -15.11 -23.14
C LYS A 221 -15.05 -13.66 -22.84
N VAL A 222 -15.41 -12.76 -23.75
CA VAL A 222 -15.13 -11.32 -23.61
C VAL A 222 -15.94 -10.69 -22.46
N ASN A 223 -17.18 -11.14 -22.23
CA ASN A 223 -17.98 -10.75 -21.06
C ASN A 223 -17.27 -11.03 -19.72
N VAL A 224 -16.56 -12.16 -19.60
CA VAL A 224 -15.81 -12.50 -18.36
C VAL A 224 -14.58 -11.60 -18.16
N THR A 225 -13.95 -11.15 -19.25
CA THR A 225 -12.76 -10.27 -19.22
C THR A 225 -13.06 -8.77 -19.14
N THR A 226 -14.28 -8.32 -19.44
CA THR A 226 -14.62 -6.90 -19.52
C THR A 226 -15.68 -6.54 -18.50
N GLY A 227 -15.42 -5.48 -17.72
CA GLY A 227 -16.44 -4.89 -16.86
C GLY A 227 -17.60 -4.29 -17.67
N THR A 228 -18.78 -4.17 -17.06
CA THR A 228 -20.01 -3.73 -17.73
C THR A 228 -20.10 -2.22 -17.97
N GLY A 229 -19.10 -1.45 -17.54
CA GLY A 229 -19.14 0.02 -17.46
C GLY A 229 -19.45 0.52 -16.05
N TRP A 230 -19.03 1.75 -15.76
CA TRP A 230 -19.24 2.40 -14.46
C TRP A 230 -20.74 2.52 -14.12
N GLN A 231 -21.09 2.11 -12.89
CA GLN A 231 -22.47 2.09 -12.38
C GLN A 231 -23.46 1.20 -13.16
N MET A 232 -22.98 0.23 -13.95
CA MET A 232 -23.82 -0.69 -14.74
C MET A 232 -24.18 -2.02 -14.05
N GLY A 233 -23.59 -2.31 -12.90
CA GLY A 233 -24.07 -3.33 -11.96
C GLY A 233 -24.09 -2.76 -10.55
N LEU A 234 -24.38 -3.58 -9.53
CA LEU A 234 -24.58 -3.09 -8.17
C LEU A 234 -23.28 -2.88 -7.37
N CYS A 235 -22.18 -3.52 -7.77
CA CYS A 235 -20.85 -3.36 -7.18
C CYS A 235 -20.03 -2.28 -7.93
N VAL A 236 -18.91 -1.81 -7.37
CA VAL A 236 -18.05 -0.81 -8.04
C VAL A 236 -17.39 -1.34 -9.31
N GLY A 237 -17.17 -2.66 -9.39
CA GLY A 237 -16.87 -3.39 -10.62
C GLY A 237 -17.78 -4.60 -10.78
N ASN A 238 -18.23 -4.88 -12.01
CA ASN A 238 -19.06 -6.04 -12.33
C ASN A 238 -18.67 -6.56 -13.72
N THR A 239 -18.45 -7.86 -13.90
CA THR A 239 -18.22 -8.45 -15.24
C THR A 239 -19.52 -8.71 -15.98
N GLY A 240 -19.46 -8.97 -17.29
CA GLY A 240 -20.56 -9.65 -17.98
C GLY A 240 -20.76 -11.10 -17.49
N THR A 241 -21.88 -11.71 -17.88
CA THR A 241 -22.20 -13.13 -17.60
C THR A 241 -21.79 -14.06 -18.76
N ALA A 242 -21.75 -15.37 -18.49
CA ALA A 242 -21.75 -16.39 -19.55
C ALA A 242 -22.84 -17.44 -19.30
N ASP A 243 -24.08 -17.04 -19.61
CA ASP A 243 -25.32 -17.73 -19.20
C ASP A 243 -25.40 -19.20 -19.66
N ARG A 244 -24.91 -19.52 -20.86
CA ARG A 244 -25.05 -20.87 -21.44
C ARG A 244 -24.18 -21.91 -20.72
N VAL A 245 -23.07 -21.47 -20.13
CA VAL A 245 -22.22 -22.28 -19.24
C VAL A 245 -22.52 -22.03 -17.74
N LYS A 246 -23.44 -21.12 -17.43
CA LYS A 246 -23.87 -20.71 -16.08
C LYS A 246 -22.77 -20.07 -15.23
N PHE A 247 -21.82 -19.37 -15.85
CA PHE A 247 -20.88 -18.54 -15.12
C PHE A 247 -21.52 -17.16 -14.84
N PRO A 248 -21.57 -16.69 -13.58
CA PRO A 248 -22.27 -15.46 -13.20
C PRO A 248 -21.48 -14.20 -13.60
N SER A 249 -22.10 -13.03 -13.42
CA SER A 249 -21.37 -11.78 -13.28
C SER A 249 -20.61 -11.82 -11.95
N LEU A 250 -19.31 -11.48 -11.96
CA LEU A 250 -18.54 -11.33 -10.73
C LEU A 250 -18.73 -9.91 -10.19
N CYS A 251 -19.11 -9.80 -8.92
CA CYS A 251 -19.06 -8.55 -8.15
C CYS A 251 -17.65 -8.32 -7.59
N LEU A 252 -17.08 -7.15 -7.88
CA LEU A 252 -15.82 -6.67 -7.32
C LEU A 252 -16.09 -5.43 -6.45
N GLN A 253 -15.69 -5.46 -5.17
CA GLN A 253 -15.99 -4.39 -4.20
C GLN A 253 -14.77 -3.94 -3.39
N ASP A 254 -14.62 -2.62 -3.24
CA ASP A 254 -13.70 -2.00 -2.27
C ASP A 254 -14.08 -2.38 -0.82
N GLY A 255 -13.16 -2.45 0.12
CA GLY A 255 -11.73 -2.09 0.04
C GLY A 255 -10.90 -2.69 1.18
N PRO A 256 -9.67 -2.22 1.43
CA PRO A 256 -8.72 -2.88 2.34
C PRO A 256 -9.11 -2.91 3.83
N LEU A 257 -10.16 -2.22 4.28
CA LEU A 257 -10.59 -2.12 5.68
C LEU A 257 -12.09 -2.39 5.94
N GLY A 258 -12.82 -2.92 4.97
CA GLY A 258 -14.26 -3.18 5.07
C GLY A 258 -14.91 -3.12 3.68
N LEU A 259 -16.24 -3.00 3.59
CA LEU A 259 -16.92 -2.89 2.30
C LEU A 259 -17.44 -1.47 2.04
N ARG A 260 -16.87 -0.80 1.03
CA ARG A 260 -17.23 0.57 0.64
C ARG A 260 -18.64 0.62 0.03
N PHE A 261 -19.38 1.70 0.31
CA PHE A 261 -20.78 1.89 -0.08
C PHE A 261 -21.76 0.78 0.39
N VAL A 262 -21.42 0.02 1.43
CA VAL A 262 -22.29 -1.03 1.97
C VAL A 262 -22.72 -0.71 3.40
N HIS A 263 -24.00 -0.90 3.73
CA HIS A 263 -24.53 -0.75 5.10
C HIS A 263 -24.50 -2.07 5.88
N ASN A 264 -24.50 -2.00 7.21
CA ASN A 264 -24.43 -3.16 8.13
C ASN A 264 -23.20 -4.05 7.86
N ILE A 265 -22.05 -3.41 7.75
CA ILE A 265 -20.69 -3.95 7.61
C ILE A 265 -19.79 -3.29 8.68
N THR A 266 -18.62 -3.85 8.92
CA THR A 266 -17.67 -3.33 9.93
C THR A 266 -16.64 -2.41 9.26
N ALA A 267 -16.43 -1.22 9.83
CA ALA A 267 -15.29 -0.35 9.54
C ALA A 267 -14.11 -0.76 10.43
N PHE A 268 -13.27 -1.67 9.91
CA PHE A 268 -12.10 -2.17 10.62
C PHE A 268 -10.99 -1.10 10.69
N PRO A 269 -10.01 -1.23 11.60
CA PRO A 269 -8.81 -0.40 11.56
C PRO A 269 -8.09 -0.52 10.22
N ALA A 270 -7.42 0.55 9.79
CA ALA A 270 -6.73 0.61 8.51
C ALA A 270 -5.57 -0.40 8.39
N GLY A 271 -5.00 -0.53 7.19
CA GLY A 271 -3.81 -1.35 6.95
C GLY A 271 -2.67 -0.96 7.89
N ILE A 272 -2.45 0.34 8.07
CA ILE A 272 -1.31 0.85 8.84
C ILE A 272 -1.41 0.53 10.35
N THR A 273 -2.60 0.66 10.92
CA THR A 273 -2.91 0.22 12.30
C THR A 273 -2.76 -1.29 12.44
N THR A 274 -3.16 -2.04 11.40
CA THR A 274 -3.04 -3.51 11.38
C THR A 274 -1.57 -3.93 11.32
N GLY A 275 -0.74 -3.25 10.53
CA GLY A 275 0.71 -3.42 10.50
C GLY A 275 1.36 -3.09 11.84
N ALA A 276 0.93 -1.99 12.47
CA ALA A 276 1.38 -1.58 13.81
C ALA A 276 1.08 -2.61 14.91
N THR A 277 0.18 -3.58 14.69
CA THR A 277 0.00 -4.71 15.63
C THR A 277 1.20 -5.64 15.69
N TRP A 278 1.95 -5.79 14.59
CA TRP A 278 2.95 -6.84 14.34
C TRP A 278 2.46 -8.26 14.68
N ASN A 279 1.15 -8.52 14.56
CA ASN A 279 0.50 -9.74 15.02
C ASN A 279 -0.10 -10.53 13.83
N ARG A 280 0.58 -11.60 13.43
CA ARG A 280 0.20 -12.48 12.31
C ARG A 280 -1.21 -13.05 12.46
N GLU A 281 -1.60 -13.41 13.67
CA GLU A 281 -2.93 -13.97 13.95
C GLU A 281 -4.01 -12.91 13.74
N LEU A 282 -3.82 -11.69 14.26
CA LEU A 282 -4.79 -10.59 14.09
C LEU A 282 -4.91 -10.13 12.63
N MET A 283 -3.81 -10.09 11.87
CA MET A 283 -3.84 -9.83 10.42
C MET A 283 -4.76 -10.86 9.71
N GLN A 284 -4.62 -12.14 10.06
CA GLN A 284 -5.42 -13.23 9.52
C GLN A 284 -6.90 -13.19 9.99
N GLN A 285 -7.15 -12.87 11.27
CA GLN A 285 -8.50 -12.75 11.82
C GLN A 285 -9.27 -11.55 11.22
N ARG A 286 -8.61 -10.40 11.06
CA ARG A 286 -9.18 -9.22 10.37
C ARG A 286 -9.52 -9.54 8.91
N GLY A 287 -8.60 -10.17 8.18
CA GLY A 287 -8.86 -10.63 6.81
C GLY A 287 -10.04 -11.61 6.74
N PHE A 288 -10.13 -12.53 7.71
CA PHE A 288 -11.24 -13.49 7.80
C PHE A 288 -12.59 -12.82 8.04
N ALA A 289 -12.65 -11.80 8.90
CA ALA A 289 -13.87 -11.04 9.13
C ALA A 289 -14.32 -10.27 7.88
N ILE A 290 -13.39 -9.59 7.18
CA ILE A 290 -13.66 -8.90 5.90
C ILE A 290 -14.17 -9.89 4.84
N GLY A 291 -13.52 -11.05 4.69
CA GLY A 291 -13.96 -12.09 3.75
C GLY A 291 -15.32 -12.73 4.10
N ASN A 292 -15.66 -12.82 5.39
CA ASN A 292 -16.96 -13.29 5.84
C ASN A 292 -18.06 -12.28 5.47
N GLU A 293 -17.82 -10.99 5.71
CA GLU A 293 -18.76 -9.94 5.30
C GLU A 293 -18.94 -9.90 3.78
N ALA A 294 -17.85 -9.96 3.02
CA ALA A 294 -17.88 -10.02 1.55
C ALA A 294 -18.74 -11.20 1.04
N ARG A 295 -18.56 -12.39 1.59
CA ARG A 295 -19.38 -13.57 1.27
C ARG A 295 -20.86 -13.33 1.59
N LEU A 296 -21.17 -12.81 2.78
CA LEU A 296 -22.55 -12.52 3.21
C LEU A 296 -23.21 -11.40 2.39
N LYS A 297 -22.43 -10.56 1.71
CA LYS A 297 -22.92 -9.50 0.81
C LYS A 297 -23.05 -9.93 -0.66
N GLY A 298 -22.53 -11.10 -1.04
CA GLY A 298 -22.49 -11.56 -2.44
C GLY A 298 -21.32 -10.97 -3.25
N VAL A 299 -20.24 -10.54 -2.59
CA VAL A 299 -19.03 -10.00 -3.22
C VAL A 299 -18.10 -11.15 -3.61
N ASN A 300 -17.80 -11.29 -4.90
CA ASN A 300 -16.92 -12.35 -5.41
C ASN A 300 -15.45 -12.02 -5.19
N VAL A 301 -15.06 -10.74 -5.33
CA VAL A 301 -13.68 -10.24 -5.24
C VAL A 301 -13.63 -9.02 -4.32
N VAL A 302 -12.77 -9.06 -3.29
CA VAL A 302 -12.46 -7.91 -2.43
C VAL A 302 -11.22 -7.20 -2.95
N LEU A 303 -11.30 -5.88 -3.13
CA LEU A 303 -10.24 -5.03 -3.66
C LEU A 303 -9.22 -4.64 -2.58
N GLY A 304 -8.63 -5.67 -1.96
CA GLY A 304 -7.58 -5.55 -0.96
C GLY A 304 -7.02 -6.92 -0.56
N PRO A 305 -5.92 -6.94 0.23
CA PRO A 305 -5.30 -5.78 0.88
C PRO A 305 -4.46 -4.89 -0.06
N SER A 306 -4.05 -3.72 0.44
CA SER A 306 -3.07 -2.86 -0.23
C SER A 306 -1.65 -3.14 0.30
N MET A 307 -0.65 -3.01 -0.58
CA MET A 307 0.79 -3.10 -0.31
C MET A 307 1.65 -2.29 -1.32
N GLY A 308 0.99 -1.55 -2.21
CA GLY A 308 1.53 -0.56 -3.13
C GLY A 308 0.59 0.64 -3.06
N PRO A 309 0.92 1.77 -2.39
CA PRO A 309 2.26 2.18 -1.94
C PRO A 309 2.98 1.22 -0.99
N ILE A 310 4.28 1.05 -1.21
CA ILE A 310 5.17 0.43 -0.23
C ILE A 310 5.45 1.40 0.93
N GLY A 311 5.24 2.70 0.73
CA GLY A 311 5.42 3.74 1.75
C GLY A 311 6.76 4.44 1.65
N LEU A 312 7.30 4.65 0.44
CA LEU A 312 8.59 5.34 0.25
C LEU A 312 8.51 6.83 0.65
N MET A 313 7.41 7.47 0.29
CA MET A 313 7.16 8.89 0.55
C MET A 313 6.26 9.04 1.79
N PRO A 314 6.73 9.51 2.96
CA PRO A 314 5.91 9.58 4.19
C PRO A 314 4.73 10.55 4.09
N ALA A 315 4.73 11.43 3.09
CA ALA A 315 3.61 12.32 2.74
C ALA A 315 2.51 11.65 1.89
N GLY A 316 2.80 10.52 1.24
CA GLY A 316 1.93 9.86 0.25
C GLY A 316 0.54 9.52 0.79
N GLY A 317 -0.49 9.98 0.08
CA GLY A 317 -1.88 10.05 0.58
C GLY A 317 -2.51 8.70 0.91
N ARG A 318 -2.03 7.59 0.31
CA ARG A 318 -2.62 6.24 0.47
C ARG A 318 -1.76 5.24 1.26
N ASN A 319 -0.66 5.68 1.87
CA ASN A 319 0.20 4.82 2.69
C ASN A 319 -0.57 4.05 3.78
N TRP A 320 -1.65 4.64 4.29
CA TRP A 320 -2.47 4.10 5.36
C TRP A 320 -3.33 2.89 4.98
N GLU A 321 -3.64 2.69 3.69
CA GLU A 321 -4.30 1.48 3.20
C GLU A 321 -3.38 0.26 3.28
N ALA A 322 -2.07 0.49 3.17
CA ALA A 322 -1.01 -0.50 3.27
C ALA A 322 -0.48 -0.64 4.71
N PHE A 323 0.49 -1.52 4.96
CA PHE A 323 0.82 -1.98 6.32
C PHE A 323 2.05 -1.33 6.98
N GLY A 324 2.74 -0.41 6.33
CA GLY A 324 4.00 0.17 6.83
C GLY A 324 4.95 0.53 5.70
N SER A 325 6.22 0.75 6.02
CA SER A 325 7.27 1.08 5.04
C SER A 325 8.29 -0.06 4.77
N ASP A 326 8.24 -1.17 5.51
CA ASP A 326 9.14 -2.31 5.29
C ASP A 326 8.49 -3.46 4.46
N PRO A 327 9.11 -3.88 3.34
CA PRO A 327 8.67 -5.00 2.50
C PRO A 327 8.40 -6.34 3.18
N VAL A 328 9.08 -6.68 4.28
CA VAL A 328 8.83 -7.95 5.01
C VAL A 328 7.60 -7.82 5.91
N LEU A 329 7.44 -6.68 6.60
CA LEU A 329 6.22 -6.39 7.36
C LEU A 329 4.99 -6.33 6.43
N GLN A 330 5.10 -5.57 5.33
CA GLN A 330 4.10 -5.47 4.26
C GLN A 330 3.75 -6.85 3.69
N GLY A 331 4.76 -7.65 3.30
CA GLY A 331 4.55 -8.98 2.72
C GLY A 331 3.93 -10.00 3.67
N VAL A 332 4.28 -9.98 4.95
CA VAL A 332 3.63 -10.83 5.97
C VAL A 332 2.18 -10.40 6.18
N ALA A 333 1.92 -9.10 6.38
CA ALA A 333 0.59 -8.60 6.69
C ALA A 333 -0.39 -8.77 5.51
N ALA A 334 0.07 -8.57 4.27
CA ALA A 334 -0.68 -8.90 3.07
C ALA A 334 -0.99 -10.41 2.99
N ALA A 335 0.03 -11.27 3.13
CA ALA A 335 -0.11 -12.73 3.06
C ALA A 335 -1.10 -13.29 4.09
N GLU A 336 -1.06 -12.84 5.35
CA GLU A 336 -2.01 -13.30 6.37
C GLU A 336 -3.42 -12.74 6.13
N THR A 337 -3.56 -11.48 5.70
CA THR A 337 -4.86 -10.88 5.36
C THR A 337 -5.53 -11.63 4.20
N ILE A 338 -4.76 -11.98 3.15
CA ILE A 338 -5.20 -12.77 1.99
C ILE A 338 -5.69 -14.14 2.43
N ARG A 339 -4.92 -14.88 3.25
CA ARG A 339 -5.35 -16.17 3.83
C ARG A 339 -6.60 -16.04 4.68
N GLY A 340 -6.78 -14.92 5.37
CA GLY A 340 -8.00 -14.58 6.08
C GLY A 340 -9.20 -14.50 5.13
N ILE A 341 -9.14 -13.58 4.15
CA ILE A 341 -10.23 -13.33 3.19
C ILE A 341 -10.62 -14.64 2.47
N GLN A 342 -9.63 -15.30 1.88
CA GLN A 342 -9.85 -16.41 0.96
C GLN A 342 -10.34 -17.71 1.61
N ARG A 343 -10.18 -17.88 2.94
CA ARG A 343 -10.83 -18.97 3.69
C ARG A 343 -12.37 -18.92 3.62
N ASN A 344 -12.95 -17.75 3.33
CA ASN A 344 -14.39 -17.61 3.12
C ASN A 344 -14.83 -17.99 1.70
N GLY A 345 -13.91 -18.33 0.80
CA GLY A 345 -14.19 -18.57 -0.63
C GLY A 345 -14.32 -17.28 -1.45
N VAL A 346 -14.04 -16.12 -0.88
CA VAL A 346 -14.00 -14.82 -1.56
C VAL A 346 -12.60 -14.60 -2.11
N MET A 347 -12.48 -14.09 -3.34
CA MET A 347 -11.18 -13.78 -3.94
C MET A 347 -10.59 -12.50 -3.35
N ALA A 348 -9.30 -12.49 -3.03
CA ALA A 348 -8.59 -11.29 -2.59
C ALA A 348 -7.73 -10.72 -3.72
N THR A 349 -7.72 -9.40 -3.86
CA THR A 349 -6.89 -8.69 -4.86
C THR A 349 -5.73 -7.96 -4.18
N ALA A 350 -4.50 -8.35 -4.46
CA ALA A 350 -3.32 -7.58 -4.06
C ALA A 350 -3.19 -6.31 -4.91
N LYS A 351 -3.21 -5.13 -4.28
CA LYS A 351 -3.12 -3.82 -4.96
C LYS A 351 -2.06 -2.87 -4.37
N HIS A 352 -1.53 -1.89 -5.08
CA HIS A 352 -1.61 -1.63 -6.52
C HIS A 352 -0.24 -1.97 -7.17
N PHE A 353 -0.24 -2.75 -8.27
CA PHE A 353 0.96 -3.30 -8.91
C PHE A 353 1.34 -2.49 -10.16
N ILE A 354 2.35 -1.62 -10.15
CA ILE A 354 3.27 -1.34 -9.05
C ILE A 354 3.83 0.09 -9.18
N GLY A 355 4.36 0.66 -8.09
CA GLY A 355 4.95 2.00 -8.10
C GLY A 355 3.95 3.14 -7.91
N ASN A 356 2.74 2.87 -7.41
CA ASN A 356 1.84 3.90 -6.89
C ASN A 356 2.34 4.38 -5.50
N GLU A 357 3.35 5.26 -5.47
CA GLU A 357 3.91 5.82 -4.22
C GLU A 357 3.44 7.24 -3.89
N GLN A 358 2.76 7.92 -4.83
CA GLN A 358 2.12 9.22 -4.65
C GLN A 358 0.86 9.32 -5.50
N GLU A 359 -0.12 10.07 -5.03
CA GLU A 359 -1.39 10.26 -5.74
C GLU A 359 -1.30 11.40 -6.77
N HIS A 360 -0.52 12.44 -6.53
CA HIS A 360 -0.26 13.51 -7.49
C HIS A 360 0.17 12.93 -8.85
N PHE A 361 -0.57 13.30 -9.89
CA PHE A 361 -0.35 12.87 -11.27
C PHE A 361 -0.53 11.37 -11.53
N ARG A 362 -1.15 10.59 -10.62
CA ARG A 362 -1.34 9.14 -10.78
C ARG A 362 -2.11 8.75 -12.06
N GLN A 363 -3.14 9.51 -12.43
CA GLN A 363 -4.07 9.21 -13.53
C GLN A 363 -3.97 10.30 -14.61
N ALA A 364 -4.08 9.87 -15.87
CA ALA A 364 -4.26 10.77 -17.00
C ALA A 364 -5.53 11.62 -16.85
N PHE A 365 -5.45 12.88 -17.28
CA PHE A 365 -6.48 13.92 -17.25
C PHE A 365 -6.90 14.45 -15.86
N GLU A 366 -6.67 13.70 -14.76
CA GLU A 366 -7.08 14.08 -13.39
C GLU A 366 -6.40 15.39 -12.90
N TRP A 367 -5.14 15.65 -13.28
CA TRP A 367 -4.43 16.94 -13.07
C TRP A 367 -4.22 17.74 -14.38
N GLY A 368 -5.07 17.54 -15.40
CA GLY A 368 -4.96 18.24 -16.67
C GLY A 368 -3.78 17.82 -17.57
N LEU A 369 -2.99 16.82 -17.17
CA LEU A 369 -1.95 16.20 -17.98
C LEU A 369 -2.55 15.11 -18.89
N PRO A 370 -2.03 14.89 -20.11
CA PRO A 370 -2.57 13.87 -21.02
C PRO A 370 -2.28 12.43 -20.59
N GLU A 371 -1.23 12.25 -19.77
CA GLU A 371 -0.72 10.96 -19.31
C GLU A 371 -0.44 10.98 -17.80
N ALA A 372 -0.38 9.80 -17.19
CA ALA A 372 0.04 9.61 -15.81
C ALA A 372 1.55 9.89 -15.59
N LEU A 373 1.94 9.97 -14.32
CA LEU A 373 3.33 9.92 -13.85
C LEU A 373 4.01 8.58 -14.16
N SER A 374 5.30 8.64 -14.45
CA SER A 374 6.19 7.47 -14.55
C SER A 374 7.05 7.33 -13.30
N SER A 375 6.76 6.27 -12.53
CA SER A 375 7.60 5.77 -11.45
C SER A 375 8.73 4.93 -12.05
N ASN A 376 9.93 5.52 -12.15
CA ASN A 376 11.09 4.85 -12.71
C ASN A 376 11.78 4.03 -11.61
N ILE A 377 11.99 2.72 -11.85
CA ILE A 377 12.45 1.76 -10.84
C ILE A 377 13.56 0.88 -11.42
N ASP A 378 14.70 0.86 -10.73
CA ASP A 378 15.82 -0.06 -11.00
C ASP A 378 15.45 -1.52 -10.61
N ASP A 379 15.87 -2.46 -11.47
CA ASP A 379 15.54 -3.89 -11.39
C ASP A 379 15.84 -4.53 -10.01
N ARG A 380 16.93 -4.14 -9.34
CA ARG A 380 17.23 -4.61 -7.97
C ARG A 380 16.26 -4.08 -6.91
N VAL A 381 15.90 -2.80 -7.01
CA VAL A 381 14.94 -2.16 -6.08
C VAL A 381 13.56 -2.79 -6.25
N LEU A 382 13.18 -3.08 -7.49
CA LEU A 382 11.93 -3.75 -7.82
C LEU A 382 11.82 -5.12 -7.11
N HIS A 383 12.85 -5.97 -7.17
CA HIS A 383 12.81 -7.31 -6.55
C HIS A 383 13.05 -7.33 -5.03
N GLU A 384 13.91 -6.46 -4.48
CA GLU A 384 14.21 -6.41 -3.02
C GLU A 384 13.25 -5.54 -2.20
N VAL A 385 12.40 -4.72 -2.84
CA VAL A 385 11.51 -3.77 -2.17
C VAL A 385 10.07 -3.91 -2.66
N PHE A 386 9.76 -3.38 -3.85
CA PHE A 386 8.38 -3.19 -4.28
C PHE A 386 7.64 -4.51 -4.57
N ALA A 387 8.26 -5.44 -5.29
CA ALA A 387 7.64 -6.71 -5.68
C ALA A 387 7.65 -7.78 -4.56
N TRP A 388 8.38 -7.54 -3.45
CA TRP A 388 8.53 -8.53 -2.38
C TRP A 388 7.19 -8.87 -1.68
N PRO A 389 6.32 -7.90 -1.31
CA PRO A 389 4.99 -8.23 -0.77
C PRO A 389 4.08 -8.97 -1.76
N PHE A 390 4.18 -8.67 -3.05
CA PHE A 390 3.43 -9.38 -4.09
C PHE A 390 3.93 -10.83 -4.24
N ALA A 391 5.24 -11.07 -4.15
CA ALA A 391 5.80 -12.42 -4.13
C ALA A 391 5.28 -13.27 -2.95
N GLU A 392 5.25 -12.70 -1.72
CA GLU A 392 4.66 -13.40 -0.57
C GLU A 392 3.14 -13.55 -0.70
N SER A 393 2.44 -12.60 -1.35
CA SER A 393 0.99 -12.69 -1.62
C SER A 393 0.64 -13.82 -2.60
N ILE A 394 1.45 -14.01 -3.66
CA ILE A 394 1.26 -15.11 -4.63
C ILE A 394 1.58 -16.47 -3.99
N LYS A 395 2.60 -16.52 -3.13
CA LYS A 395 2.89 -17.69 -2.27
C LYS A 395 1.83 -17.90 -1.17
N ALA A 396 1.07 -16.87 -0.82
CA ALA A 396 -0.13 -16.96 0.01
C ALA A 396 -1.42 -17.24 -0.80
N ASP A 397 -1.27 -17.63 -2.08
CA ASP A 397 -2.32 -18.12 -2.96
C ASP A 397 -3.34 -17.05 -3.40
N VAL A 398 -2.91 -15.79 -3.55
CA VAL A 398 -3.80 -14.68 -3.93
C VAL A 398 -4.52 -14.92 -5.28
N ALA A 399 -5.83 -14.67 -5.32
CA ALA A 399 -6.68 -14.88 -6.48
C ALA A 399 -6.44 -13.88 -7.62
N SER A 400 -6.18 -12.62 -7.27
CA SER A 400 -6.11 -11.50 -8.21
C SER A 400 -5.02 -10.50 -7.84
N VAL A 401 -4.52 -9.79 -8.85
CA VAL A 401 -3.62 -8.64 -8.71
C VAL A 401 -4.22 -7.46 -9.47
N MET A 402 -4.22 -6.27 -8.86
CA MET A 402 -4.65 -5.04 -9.52
C MET A 402 -3.44 -4.26 -10.02
N CYS A 403 -3.38 -3.98 -11.32
CA CYS A 403 -2.34 -3.12 -11.87
C CYS A 403 -2.66 -1.63 -11.66
N SER A 404 -1.64 -0.82 -11.33
CA SER A 404 -1.78 0.59 -10.91
C SER A 404 -2.01 1.56 -12.08
N TYR A 405 -2.44 2.78 -11.75
CA TYR A 405 -2.58 3.89 -12.71
C TYR A 405 -1.26 4.35 -13.33
N GLN A 406 -0.18 4.40 -12.54
CA GLN A 406 1.10 4.94 -12.97
C GLN A 406 1.73 4.14 -14.12
N MET A 407 2.56 4.84 -14.90
CA MET A 407 3.59 4.21 -15.69
C MET A 407 4.75 3.74 -14.82
N VAL A 408 5.39 2.65 -15.22
CA VAL A 408 6.69 2.23 -14.68
C VAL A 408 7.69 2.19 -15.82
N ASN A 409 8.79 2.94 -15.68
CA ASN A 409 9.78 3.11 -16.74
C ASN A 409 9.14 3.52 -18.09
N ASN A 410 8.19 4.47 -18.05
CA ASN A 410 7.43 4.99 -19.21
C ASN A 410 6.63 3.93 -20.00
N THR A 411 6.04 2.96 -19.30
CA THR A 411 4.98 2.09 -19.83
C THR A 411 3.94 1.83 -18.75
N TYR A 412 2.64 2.01 -19.04
CA TYR A 412 1.54 1.88 -18.06
C TYR A 412 1.54 0.51 -17.40
N ALA A 413 1.39 0.45 -16.07
CA ALA A 413 1.54 -0.80 -15.34
C ALA A 413 0.57 -1.90 -15.84
N CYS A 414 -0.63 -1.54 -16.29
CA CYS A 414 -1.63 -2.44 -16.87
C CYS A 414 -1.34 -2.96 -18.30
N GLU A 415 -0.26 -2.53 -18.94
CA GLU A 415 0.19 -3.05 -20.25
C GLU A 415 1.71 -3.32 -20.31
N ASN A 416 2.42 -3.10 -19.19
CA ASN A 416 3.86 -3.29 -19.08
C ASN A 416 4.21 -4.79 -19.05
N SER A 417 4.58 -5.32 -20.22
CA SER A 417 4.93 -6.74 -20.39
C SER A 417 6.06 -7.24 -19.47
N LYS A 418 7.09 -6.43 -19.14
CA LYS A 418 8.12 -6.86 -18.18
C LYS A 418 7.54 -7.06 -16.78
N LEU A 419 6.64 -6.17 -16.34
CA LEU A 419 5.98 -6.29 -15.04
C LEU A 419 4.99 -7.47 -15.01
N ILE A 420 4.03 -7.50 -15.93
CA ILE A 420 2.94 -8.50 -15.85
C ILE A 420 3.37 -9.86 -16.42
N ASN A 421 3.87 -9.92 -17.65
CA ASN A 421 4.28 -11.20 -18.25
C ASN A 421 5.58 -11.72 -17.61
N GLY A 422 6.59 -10.87 -17.49
CA GLY A 422 7.94 -11.28 -17.05
C GLY A 422 8.05 -11.53 -15.54
N ILE A 423 7.72 -10.53 -14.72
CA ILE A 423 7.89 -10.64 -13.26
C ILE A 423 6.69 -11.36 -12.62
N LEU A 424 5.46 -10.86 -12.81
CA LEU A 424 4.30 -11.40 -12.12
C LEU A 424 3.93 -12.83 -12.57
N LYS A 425 3.75 -13.05 -13.88
CA LYS A 425 3.25 -14.33 -14.41
C LYS A 425 4.35 -15.39 -14.60
N ASP A 426 5.54 -15.04 -15.09
CA ASP A 426 6.62 -16.01 -15.28
C ASP A 426 7.48 -16.22 -14.03
N GLU A 427 8.09 -15.17 -13.50
CA GLU A 427 9.02 -15.31 -12.38
C GLU A 427 8.29 -15.66 -11.08
N LEU A 428 7.35 -14.82 -10.65
CA LEU A 428 6.55 -15.07 -9.44
C LEU A 428 5.47 -16.15 -9.65
N GLY A 429 5.35 -16.72 -10.85
CA GLY A 429 4.54 -17.90 -11.13
C GLY A 429 3.03 -17.71 -10.92
N PHE A 430 2.52 -16.49 -11.04
CA PHE A 430 1.14 -16.15 -10.70
C PHE A 430 0.08 -16.92 -11.52
N GLN A 431 -0.76 -17.67 -10.82
CA GLN A 431 -1.83 -18.50 -11.39
C GLN A 431 -3.19 -17.77 -11.51
N GLY A 432 -3.39 -16.68 -10.76
CA GLY A 432 -4.64 -15.92 -10.77
C GLY A 432 -4.80 -15.00 -11.99
N PHE A 433 -5.71 -14.03 -11.88
CA PHE A 433 -5.98 -13.04 -12.95
C PHE A 433 -5.52 -11.62 -12.57
N VAL A 434 -5.08 -10.85 -13.55
CA VAL A 434 -4.70 -9.45 -13.41
C VAL A 434 -5.86 -8.56 -13.85
N GLN A 435 -6.37 -7.75 -12.92
CA GLN A 435 -7.38 -6.72 -13.20
C GLN A 435 -6.73 -5.33 -13.29
N SER A 436 -7.36 -4.39 -13.99
CA SER A 436 -7.00 -2.98 -13.88
C SER A 436 -7.56 -2.36 -12.60
N ASP A 437 -6.89 -1.29 -12.14
CA ASP A 437 -7.57 -0.22 -11.40
C ASP A 437 -8.52 0.55 -12.36
N TRP A 438 -9.39 1.41 -11.83
CA TRP A 438 -10.57 1.92 -12.55
C TRP A 438 -10.20 2.98 -13.62
N LEU A 439 -10.18 2.58 -14.90
CA LEU A 439 -9.57 3.31 -16.04
C LEU A 439 -8.03 3.32 -16.07
N ALA A 440 -7.34 2.40 -15.37
CA ALA A 440 -5.90 2.22 -15.53
C ALA A 440 -5.51 1.50 -16.85
N GLN A 441 -6.49 0.96 -17.59
CA GLN A 441 -6.28 0.44 -18.96
C GLN A 441 -6.13 1.61 -19.95
N ARG A 442 -5.08 1.61 -20.77
CA ARG A 442 -4.80 2.68 -21.74
C ARG A 442 -4.80 2.22 -23.21
N SER A 443 -4.68 0.92 -23.46
CA SER A 443 -4.74 0.32 -24.80
C SER A 443 -5.67 -0.91 -24.85
N GLY A 444 -6.17 -1.23 -26.05
CA GLY A 444 -6.95 -2.46 -26.30
C GLY A 444 -6.07 -3.70 -26.46
N VAL A 445 -5.38 -3.82 -27.61
CA VAL A 445 -4.54 -4.99 -27.93
C VAL A 445 -3.27 -5.06 -27.08
N GLU A 446 -2.61 -3.92 -26.81
CA GLU A 446 -1.31 -3.94 -26.13
C GLU A 446 -1.43 -4.34 -24.65
N SER A 447 -2.46 -3.91 -23.91
CA SER A 447 -2.75 -4.43 -22.57
C SER A 447 -3.10 -5.93 -22.57
N ALA A 448 -3.86 -6.39 -23.58
CA ALA A 448 -4.24 -7.79 -23.73
C ALA A 448 -3.01 -8.70 -23.89
N ILE A 449 -2.04 -8.34 -24.75
CA ILE A 449 -0.79 -9.11 -24.92
C ILE A 449 0.27 -8.78 -23.86
N GLY A 450 0.23 -7.58 -23.27
CA GLY A 450 1.10 -7.11 -22.19
C GLY A 450 0.83 -7.84 -20.87
N GLY A 451 -0.37 -8.42 -20.73
CA GLY A 451 -0.65 -9.48 -19.76
C GLY A 451 -1.91 -9.28 -18.92
N LEU A 452 -2.67 -8.20 -19.12
CA LEU A 452 -3.94 -7.94 -18.45
C LEU A 452 -4.93 -9.10 -18.70
N ASP A 453 -5.78 -9.43 -17.72
CA ASP A 453 -6.83 -10.45 -17.85
C ASP A 453 -8.25 -9.87 -17.71
N MET A 454 -8.42 -8.79 -16.94
CA MET A 454 -9.70 -8.15 -16.67
C MET A 454 -9.63 -6.62 -16.75
N SER A 455 -10.53 -6.01 -17.52
CA SER A 455 -10.70 -4.55 -17.61
C SER A 455 -11.79 -4.08 -16.64
N MET A 456 -11.49 -3.06 -15.81
CA MET A 456 -12.43 -2.44 -14.87
C MET A 456 -12.37 -0.89 -14.93
N PRO A 457 -13.52 -0.19 -14.85
CA PRO A 457 -14.89 -0.72 -14.81
C PRO A 457 -15.39 -1.24 -16.17
N GLY A 458 -14.58 -1.16 -17.23
CA GLY A 458 -14.89 -1.61 -18.60
C GLY A 458 -15.02 -0.48 -19.62
N ASP A 459 -15.29 0.75 -19.16
CA ASP A 459 -15.08 1.97 -19.95
C ASP A 459 -13.59 2.11 -20.36
N GLY A 460 -13.31 2.83 -21.45
CA GLY A 460 -11.98 2.95 -22.03
C GLY A 460 -11.11 4.05 -21.41
N LEU A 461 -11.06 5.21 -22.07
CA LEU A 461 -10.17 6.33 -21.67
C LEU A 461 -10.87 7.41 -20.82
N HIS A 462 -12.19 7.33 -20.66
CA HIS A 462 -13.02 8.33 -19.99
C HIS A 462 -14.13 7.66 -19.17
N TRP A 463 -14.53 8.28 -18.06
CA TRP A 463 -15.54 7.74 -17.15
C TRP A 463 -16.94 7.70 -17.76
N ALA A 464 -17.58 6.54 -17.70
CA ALA A 464 -19.00 6.33 -18.00
C ALA A 464 -19.46 6.91 -19.35
N ASP A 465 -18.63 6.84 -20.39
CA ASP A 465 -18.96 7.37 -21.73
C ASP A 465 -19.46 6.27 -22.69
N GLY A 466 -19.28 4.99 -22.32
CA GLY A 466 -19.72 3.84 -23.10
C GLY A 466 -18.76 3.42 -24.22
N LYS A 467 -17.53 3.95 -24.27
CA LYS A 467 -16.52 3.59 -25.28
C LYS A 467 -15.43 2.71 -24.65
N PRO A 468 -15.53 1.37 -24.76
CA PRO A 468 -14.54 0.47 -24.15
C PRO A 468 -13.25 0.40 -24.97
N LEU A 469 -12.15 0.01 -24.32
CA LEU A 469 -10.95 -0.48 -25.01
C LEU A 469 -11.02 -1.99 -25.30
N TRP A 470 -11.84 -2.73 -24.54
CA TRP A 470 -12.19 -4.14 -24.76
C TRP A 470 -13.68 -4.27 -25.15
N GLY A 471 -14.45 -5.20 -24.57
CA GLY A 471 -15.81 -5.48 -25.03
C GLY A 471 -15.84 -5.87 -26.51
N GLY A 472 -16.76 -5.30 -27.28
CA GLY A 472 -16.86 -5.50 -28.74
C GLY A 472 -15.53 -5.36 -29.50
N GLU A 473 -14.62 -4.49 -29.06
CA GLU A 473 -13.30 -4.34 -29.70
C GLU A 473 -12.31 -5.46 -29.34
N LEU A 474 -12.43 -6.08 -28.16
CA LEU A 474 -11.67 -7.31 -27.86
C LEU A 474 -12.21 -8.50 -28.66
N THR A 475 -13.52 -8.58 -28.86
CA THR A 475 -14.14 -9.56 -29.78
C THR A 475 -13.63 -9.36 -31.22
N ARG A 476 -13.60 -8.10 -31.70
CA ARG A 476 -13.06 -7.75 -33.03
C ARG A 476 -11.58 -8.12 -33.15
N ALA A 477 -10.77 -7.79 -32.14
CA ALA A 477 -9.33 -8.08 -32.10
C ALA A 477 -9.01 -9.59 -32.08
N ALA A 478 -9.84 -10.40 -31.41
CA ALA A 478 -9.72 -11.85 -31.41
C ALA A 478 -10.16 -12.49 -32.74
N LEU A 479 -11.17 -11.93 -33.42
CA LEU A 479 -11.59 -12.37 -34.76
C LEU A 479 -10.55 -12.05 -35.83
N ASN A 480 -10.00 -10.82 -35.83
CA ASN A 480 -8.99 -10.39 -36.80
C ASN A 480 -7.54 -10.83 -36.47
N THR A 481 -7.37 -11.65 -35.43
CA THR A 481 -6.09 -12.23 -34.97
C THR A 481 -5.02 -11.25 -34.47
N SER A 482 -5.38 -9.99 -34.15
CA SER A 482 -4.51 -9.06 -33.41
C SER A 482 -4.39 -9.37 -31.93
N VAL A 483 -5.40 -10.03 -31.34
CA VAL A 483 -5.27 -10.77 -30.07
C VAL A 483 -5.36 -12.27 -30.39
N PRO A 484 -4.33 -13.09 -30.09
CA PRO A 484 -4.41 -14.53 -30.30
C PRO A 484 -5.55 -15.16 -29.47
N MET A 485 -6.31 -16.08 -30.05
CA MET A 485 -7.35 -16.83 -29.31
C MET A 485 -6.79 -17.56 -28.07
N GLU A 486 -5.53 -18.00 -28.12
CA GLU A 486 -4.83 -18.56 -26.95
C GLU A 486 -4.74 -17.56 -25.79
N ARG A 487 -4.43 -16.29 -26.08
CA ARG A 487 -4.39 -15.22 -25.08
C ARG A 487 -5.76 -14.97 -24.47
N LEU A 488 -6.80 -14.82 -25.30
CA LEU A 488 -8.19 -14.65 -24.82
C LEU A 488 -8.66 -15.86 -23.99
N ASN A 489 -8.33 -17.08 -24.41
CA ASN A 489 -8.66 -18.27 -23.64
C ASN A 489 -7.95 -18.28 -22.27
N ASP A 490 -6.65 -17.93 -22.17
CA ASP A 490 -5.93 -17.86 -20.89
C ASP A 490 -6.50 -16.81 -19.92
N MET A 491 -6.86 -15.61 -20.41
CA MET A 491 -7.53 -14.56 -19.60
C MET A 491 -8.76 -15.14 -18.88
N VAL A 492 -9.67 -15.73 -19.65
CA VAL A 492 -10.91 -16.31 -19.13
C VAL A 492 -10.63 -17.53 -18.26
N THR A 493 -9.62 -18.33 -18.62
CA THR A 493 -9.23 -19.50 -17.82
C THR A 493 -8.76 -19.07 -16.43
N ARG A 494 -7.93 -18.02 -16.31
CA ARG A 494 -7.46 -17.48 -15.02
C ARG A 494 -8.62 -17.05 -14.12
N ILE A 495 -9.58 -16.31 -14.67
CA ILE A 495 -10.76 -15.80 -13.95
C ILE A 495 -11.68 -16.95 -13.52
N VAL A 496 -12.03 -17.85 -14.43
CA VAL A 496 -12.90 -19.00 -14.15
C VAL A 496 -12.21 -20.02 -13.22
N ALA A 497 -10.90 -20.21 -13.33
CA ALA A 497 -10.14 -21.06 -12.42
C ALA A 497 -10.11 -20.46 -11.01
N ALA A 498 -9.94 -19.15 -10.83
CA ALA A 498 -10.00 -18.53 -9.51
C ALA A 498 -11.39 -18.71 -8.86
N TRP A 499 -12.47 -18.50 -9.62
CA TRP A 499 -13.84 -18.75 -9.19
C TRP A 499 -14.06 -20.20 -8.72
N TYR A 500 -13.54 -21.20 -9.45
CA TYR A 500 -13.56 -22.61 -9.02
C TYR A 500 -12.64 -22.89 -7.82
N HIS A 501 -11.47 -22.26 -7.74
CA HIS A 501 -10.46 -22.54 -6.71
C HIS A 501 -10.98 -22.16 -5.32
N PHE A 502 -11.62 -20.99 -5.23
CA PHE A 502 -12.29 -20.51 -4.01
C PHE A 502 -13.75 -21.00 -3.89
N ARG A 503 -14.13 -21.99 -4.72
CA ARG A 503 -15.39 -22.75 -4.67
C ARG A 503 -16.66 -21.90 -4.77
N GLN A 504 -16.61 -20.83 -5.56
CA GLN A 504 -17.76 -19.96 -5.79
C GLN A 504 -18.84 -20.61 -6.68
N ASP A 505 -18.49 -21.69 -7.38
CA ASP A 505 -19.42 -22.64 -8.01
C ASP A 505 -20.37 -23.32 -7.00
N SER A 506 -19.90 -23.49 -5.75
CA SER A 506 -20.63 -24.15 -4.65
C SER A 506 -21.35 -23.19 -3.70
N TRP A 507 -21.38 -21.89 -3.98
CA TRP A 507 -22.19 -20.94 -3.22
C TRP A 507 -23.70 -21.22 -3.41
N GLU A 508 -24.51 -20.84 -2.43
CA GLU A 508 -25.97 -21.01 -2.51
C GLU A 508 -26.52 -20.19 -3.68
N GLN A 509 -26.97 -20.89 -4.73
CA GLN A 509 -27.33 -20.23 -5.98
C GLN A 509 -28.59 -19.36 -5.85
N PRO A 510 -28.71 -18.29 -6.66
CA PRO A 510 -29.90 -17.46 -6.72
C PRO A 510 -31.22 -18.25 -6.75
N GLY A 511 -32.16 -17.84 -5.90
CA GLY A 511 -33.58 -18.00 -6.18
C GLY A 511 -33.96 -17.34 -7.52
N GLN A 512 -35.06 -17.79 -8.13
CA GLN A 512 -35.44 -17.42 -9.49
C GLN A 512 -35.75 -15.92 -9.69
N GLU A 513 -35.84 -15.14 -8.61
CA GLU A 513 -36.03 -13.68 -8.63
C GLU A 513 -34.70 -12.90 -8.62
N GLY A 514 -33.56 -13.56 -8.85
CA GLY A 514 -32.22 -12.95 -8.93
C GLY A 514 -31.48 -12.91 -7.58
N ASP A 515 -31.83 -13.78 -6.65
CA ASP A 515 -31.56 -13.57 -5.22
C ASP A 515 -30.09 -13.63 -4.75
N GLY A 516 -29.21 -14.23 -5.54
CA GLY A 516 -27.83 -14.59 -5.14
C GLY A 516 -26.72 -13.86 -5.91
N GLY A 517 -27.02 -12.67 -6.44
CA GLY A 517 -26.00 -11.67 -6.73
C GLY A 517 -25.63 -10.86 -5.48
N PRO A 518 -24.93 -9.71 -5.62
CA PRO A 518 -24.77 -8.76 -4.53
C PRO A 518 -26.12 -8.32 -3.95
N ASN A 519 -26.21 -8.23 -2.62
CA ASN A 519 -27.46 -7.91 -1.91
C ASN A 519 -27.55 -6.46 -1.37
N PHE A 520 -26.75 -5.59 -1.96
CA PHE A 520 -26.64 -4.16 -1.71
C PHE A 520 -26.42 -3.42 -3.05
N SER A 521 -26.60 -2.10 -3.07
CA SER A 521 -26.16 -1.24 -4.20
C SER A 521 -25.11 -0.25 -3.75
N SER A 522 -24.06 -0.08 -4.56
CA SER A 522 -23.02 0.93 -4.34
C SER A 522 -23.49 2.36 -4.65
N TRP A 523 -24.65 2.52 -5.28
CA TRP A 523 -25.10 3.79 -5.89
C TRP A 523 -26.32 4.41 -5.21
N THR A 524 -27.02 3.66 -4.36
CA THR A 524 -28.19 4.14 -3.64
C THR A 524 -28.40 3.36 -2.34
N GLN A 525 -28.89 4.07 -1.32
CA GLN A 525 -29.27 3.48 -0.03
C GLN A 525 -30.71 2.93 -0.03
N GLU A 526 -31.49 3.25 -1.07
CA GLU A 526 -32.90 2.86 -1.19
C GLU A 526 -33.09 1.36 -1.39
N LYS A 527 -34.20 0.83 -0.86
CA LYS A 527 -34.51 -0.60 -0.98
C LYS A 527 -34.73 -1.00 -2.44
N VAL A 528 -35.40 -0.13 -3.20
CA VAL A 528 -35.72 -0.30 -4.61
C VAL A 528 -35.04 0.80 -5.40
N GLY A 529 -34.22 0.41 -6.38
CA GLY A 529 -33.43 1.30 -7.21
C GLY A 529 -33.27 0.75 -8.63
N ARG A 530 -32.50 1.44 -9.48
CA ARG A 530 -32.21 0.93 -10.84
C ARG A 530 -31.26 -0.25 -10.76
N LEU A 531 -31.42 -1.20 -11.69
CA LEU A 531 -30.48 -2.33 -11.84
C LEU A 531 -29.18 -1.92 -12.54
N HIS A 532 -29.26 -0.88 -13.38
CA HIS A 532 -28.14 -0.21 -14.04
C HIS A 532 -28.36 1.29 -13.85
N GLU A 533 -27.60 1.92 -12.95
CA GLU A 533 -27.79 3.33 -12.56
C GLU A 533 -27.16 4.26 -13.61
N GLY A 534 -25.96 3.89 -14.11
CA GLY A 534 -25.20 4.66 -15.10
C GLY A 534 -25.83 4.77 -16.49
N SER A 535 -26.91 4.03 -16.79
CA SER A 535 -27.58 4.06 -18.10
C SER A 535 -28.77 5.02 -18.13
N PRO A 536 -28.81 5.99 -19.06
CA PRO A 536 -29.92 6.95 -19.16
C PRO A 536 -31.22 6.33 -19.71
N ASP A 537 -31.16 5.17 -20.38
CA ASP A 537 -32.33 4.48 -20.95
C ASP A 537 -32.88 3.36 -20.06
N ASN A 538 -32.30 3.16 -18.88
CA ASN A 538 -32.71 2.07 -18.01
C ASN A 538 -33.85 2.48 -17.07
N ASP A 539 -35.04 1.96 -17.38
CA ASP A 539 -36.25 1.98 -16.55
C ASP A 539 -36.38 0.75 -15.64
N ALA A 540 -35.52 -0.26 -15.80
CA ALA A 540 -35.57 -1.47 -14.99
C ALA A 540 -35.11 -1.20 -13.55
N THR A 541 -36.05 -1.39 -12.63
CA THR A 541 -35.86 -1.25 -11.18
C THR A 541 -36.12 -2.58 -10.47
N GLY A 542 -35.50 -2.78 -9.32
CA GLY A 542 -35.64 -3.99 -8.51
C GLY A 542 -35.19 -3.77 -7.06
N VAL A 543 -35.28 -4.82 -6.23
CA VAL A 543 -34.79 -4.76 -4.84
C VAL A 543 -33.26 -4.84 -4.84
N VAL A 544 -32.61 -3.68 -4.82
CA VAL A 544 -31.14 -3.57 -4.88
C VAL A 544 -30.48 -3.59 -3.50
N ASN A 545 -31.21 -3.22 -2.44
CA ASN A 545 -30.73 -3.35 -1.05
C ASN A 545 -31.60 -4.31 -0.25
N LYS A 546 -30.99 -5.37 0.28
CA LYS A 546 -31.63 -6.33 1.22
C LYS A 546 -31.27 -6.07 2.69
N TYR A 547 -30.36 -5.14 2.96
CA TYR A 547 -29.89 -4.72 4.30
C TYR A 547 -29.36 -5.87 5.19
N VAL A 548 -28.80 -6.93 4.58
CA VAL A 548 -28.20 -8.07 5.30
C VAL A 548 -27.18 -7.57 6.33
N ASP A 549 -27.31 -7.99 7.57
CA ASP A 549 -26.41 -7.62 8.66
C ASP A 549 -25.25 -8.62 8.75
N ALA A 550 -24.05 -8.18 8.35
CA ALA A 550 -22.89 -9.04 8.17
C ALA A 550 -21.88 -9.00 9.34
N GLN A 551 -22.04 -8.05 10.27
CA GLN A 551 -21.10 -7.71 11.35
C GLN A 551 -20.90 -8.80 12.42
N GLY A 552 -21.66 -9.90 12.35
CA GLY A 552 -21.70 -10.92 13.41
C GLY A 552 -22.30 -10.42 14.72
N LYS A 553 -22.49 -11.31 15.72
CA LYS A 553 -23.16 -10.98 17.00
C LYS A 553 -22.56 -11.74 18.18
N GLY A 554 -22.62 -11.13 19.37
CA GLY A 554 -22.06 -11.72 20.60
C GLY A 554 -20.57 -12.01 20.45
N ALA A 555 -20.13 -13.21 20.86
CA ALA A 555 -18.74 -13.65 20.73
C ALA A 555 -18.23 -13.79 19.27
N HIS A 556 -19.08 -13.55 18.27
CA HIS A 556 -18.72 -13.52 16.85
C HIS A 556 -18.91 -12.14 16.21
N ALA A 557 -19.10 -11.07 17.00
CA ALA A 557 -19.15 -9.71 16.48
C ALA A 557 -17.76 -9.27 15.98
N HIS A 558 -17.68 -8.84 14.73
CA HIS A 558 -16.43 -8.40 14.10
C HIS A 558 -15.85 -7.12 14.74
N SER A 559 -16.67 -6.35 15.46
CA SER A 559 -16.21 -5.25 16.31
C SER A 559 -15.22 -5.70 17.40
N ILE A 560 -15.25 -6.96 17.83
CA ILE A 560 -14.28 -7.51 18.80
C ILE A 560 -12.87 -7.53 18.20
N VAL A 561 -12.71 -8.05 16.97
CA VAL A 561 -11.40 -8.04 16.29
C VAL A 561 -11.02 -6.63 15.82
N ALA A 562 -11.98 -5.77 15.46
CA ALA A 562 -11.71 -4.36 15.18
C ALA A 562 -11.11 -3.64 16.40
N ARG A 563 -11.74 -3.75 17.57
CA ARG A 563 -11.24 -3.19 18.84
C ARG A 563 -9.87 -3.76 19.21
N GLN A 564 -9.68 -5.08 19.08
CA GLN A 564 -8.39 -5.70 19.43
C GLN A 564 -7.26 -5.27 18.48
N VAL A 565 -7.52 -5.15 17.17
CA VAL A 565 -6.53 -4.63 16.20
C VAL A 565 -6.20 -3.16 16.48
N ALA A 566 -7.19 -2.33 16.82
CA ALA A 566 -6.94 -0.94 17.21
C ALA A 566 -6.11 -0.83 18.50
N ALA A 567 -6.45 -1.59 19.54
CA ALA A 567 -5.73 -1.57 20.82
C ALA A 567 -4.32 -2.14 20.69
N GLU A 568 -4.13 -3.26 19.99
CA GLU A 568 -2.80 -3.83 19.73
C GLU A 568 -1.98 -3.06 18.69
N GLY A 569 -2.60 -2.23 17.86
CA GLY A 569 -1.96 -1.33 16.89
C GLY A 569 -1.69 0.07 17.43
N THR A 570 -2.10 0.36 18.66
CA THR A 570 -1.81 1.62 19.35
C THR A 570 -0.41 1.58 19.95
N VAL A 571 0.41 2.58 19.62
CA VAL A 571 1.83 2.65 19.99
C VAL A 571 2.05 3.69 21.09
N LEU A 572 2.66 3.30 22.20
CA LEU A 572 3.08 4.23 23.25
C LEU A 572 4.48 4.76 22.93
N LEU A 573 4.60 6.04 22.60
CA LEU A 573 5.85 6.66 22.17
C LEU A 573 6.64 7.30 23.32
N LYS A 574 5.94 7.86 24.31
CA LYS A 574 6.53 8.50 25.49
C LYS A 574 5.72 8.12 26.73
N ASN A 575 6.38 7.80 27.84
CA ASN A 575 5.74 7.61 29.14
C ASN A 575 6.68 7.98 30.28
N VAL A 576 6.63 9.24 30.71
CA VAL A 576 7.47 9.79 31.79
C VAL A 576 6.81 9.50 33.15
N ASN A 577 7.62 9.05 34.11
CA ASN A 577 7.21 8.75 35.49
C ASN A 577 6.00 7.79 35.59
N ASN A 578 5.84 6.86 34.64
CA ASN A 578 4.70 5.94 34.51
C ASN A 578 3.35 6.69 34.61
N THR A 579 3.23 7.80 33.87
CA THR A 579 1.99 8.60 33.80
C THR A 579 0.84 7.85 33.13
N LEU A 580 1.16 6.91 32.24
CA LEU A 580 0.24 5.86 31.80
C LEU A 580 0.68 4.50 32.39
N PRO A 581 -0.25 3.59 32.72
CA PRO A 581 -1.70 3.70 32.57
C PRO A 581 -2.37 4.63 33.62
N LEU A 582 -3.52 5.18 33.27
CA LEU A 582 -4.36 6.02 34.12
C LEU A 582 -5.13 5.16 35.14
N ALA A 583 -5.40 5.72 36.32
CA ALA A 583 -6.23 5.06 37.33
C ALA A 583 -7.72 5.34 37.08
N ARG A 584 -8.58 4.32 37.24
CA ARG A 584 -10.04 4.43 37.16
C ARG A 584 -10.65 5.29 38.29
N GLU A 585 -9.93 5.45 39.40
CA GLU A 585 -10.34 6.26 40.56
C GLU A 585 -9.15 7.08 41.08
N HIS A 586 -9.43 8.30 41.54
CA HIS A 586 -8.45 9.19 42.16
C HIS A 586 -8.97 9.69 43.52
N PRO A 587 -8.90 8.89 44.61
CA PRO A 587 -9.43 9.25 45.92
C PRO A 587 -8.64 10.41 46.56
N GLY A 588 -9.05 11.64 46.25
CA GLY A 588 -8.44 12.87 46.73
C GLY A 588 -8.72 13.16 48.20
N LEU A 589 -7.70 13.68 48.91
CA LEU A 589 -7.86 14.19 50.28
C LEU A 589 -8.54 15.57 50.33
N ASN A 590 -8.61 16.29 49.20
CA ASN A 590 -9.21 17.61 49.06
C ASN A 590 -9.82 17.77 47.64
N GLY A 591 -11.06 17.33 47.45
CA GLY A 591 -11.79 17.47 46.18
C GLY A 591 -11.54 16.34 45.17
N LYS A 592 -12.12 16.51 43.96
CA LYS A 592 -11.97 15.58 42.83
C LYS A 592 -10.70 15.87 42.03
N TYR A 593 -10.17 14.84 41.38
CA TYR A 593 -9.12 14.96 40.37
C TYR A 593 -9.71 15.49 39.05
N ARG A 594 -9.06 16.46 38.40
CA ARG A 594 -9.64 17.22 37.28
C ARG A 594 -8.95 16.89 35.97
N VAL A 595 -9.75 16.49 34.98
CA VAL A 595 -9.29 16.04 33.67
C VAL A 595 -9.92 16.90 32.58
N GLY A 596 -9.08 17.64 31.84
CA GLY A 596 -9.50 18.33 30.62
C GLY A 596 -9.22 17.47 29.38
N VAL A 597 -10.16 17.44 28.43
CA VAL A 597 -10.01 16.76 27.13
C VAL A 597 -10.08 17.83 26.02
N TYR A 598 -9.01 17.98 25.25
CA TYR A 598 -8.80 19.09 24.32
C TYR A 598 -8.59 18.60 22.87
N GLY A 599 -9.06 19.39 21.90
CA GLY A 599 -8.91 19.15 20.47
C GLY A 599 -10.14 18.54 19.82
N GLU A 600 -10.39 18.88 18.55
CA GLU A 600 -11.58 18.39 17.82
C GLU A 600 -11.50 16.88 17.55
N ASP A 601 -10.29 16.33 17.42
CA ASP A 601 -10.01 14.91 17.20
C ASP A 601 -10.42 13.99 18.38
N ALA A 602 -10.78 14.57 19.54
CA ALA A 602 -11.42 13.83 20.63
C ALA A 602 -12.92 13.55 20.36
N GLY A 603 -13.57 14.35 19.52
CA GLY A 603 -15.03 14.43 19.42
C GLY A 603 -15.67 13.65 18.25
N PRO A 604 -17.01 13.57 18.21
CA PRO A 604 -17.76 12.87 17.15
C PRO A 604 -17.97 13.70 15.87
N GLY A 605 -17.55 14.97 15.83
CA GLY A 605 -17.79 15.89 14.72
C GLY A 605 -19.28 16.02 14.36
N LYS A 606 -19.59 16.03 13.07
CA LYS A 606 -20.96 16.00 12.51
C LYS A 606 -21.48 14.57 12.30
N GLY A 607 -20.80 13.57 12.86
CA GLY A 607 -21.03 12.14 12.61
C GLY A 607 -20.07 11.54 11.56
N PRO A 608 -19.84 10.22 11.59
CA PRO A 608 -18.71 9.59 10.89
C PRO A 608 -18.84 9.52 9.36
N ASN A 609 -20.07 9.47 8.85
CA ASN A 609 -20.35 9.41 7.40
C ASN A 609 -20.79 10.76 6.82
N ALA A 610 -20.56 11.88 7.53
CA ALA A 610 -21.03 13.21 7.13
C ALA A 610 -20.42 13.73 5.81
N CYS A 611 -19.27 13.19 5.41
CA CYS A 611 -18.61 13.44 4.13
C CYS A 611 -18.52 12.14 3.32
N ALA A 612 -18.77 12.23 2.01
CA ALA A 612 -18.67 11.10 1.09
C ALA A 612 -17.21 10.60 1.01
N ASP A 613 -17.02 9.27 0.92
CA ASP A 613 -15.70 8.60 0.89
C ASP A 613 -14.73 9.07 2.00
N ARG A 614 -15.28 9.57 3.12
CA ARG A 614 -14.59 10.18 4.27
C ARG A 614 -13.71 11.40 3.93
N GLY A 615 -13.96 12.07 2.81
CA GLY A 615 -13.19 13.23 2.32
C GLY A 615 -13.38 14.54 3.10
N CYS A 616 -13.16 14.53 4.43
CA CYS A 616 -13.01 15.73 5.26
C CYS A 616 -12.43 15.40 6.64
N ASN A 617 -11.55 16.25 7.17
CA ASN A 617 -10.97 16.07 8.51
C ASN A 617 -11.83 16.78 9.59
N GLN A 618 -12.80 16.06 10.17
CA GLN A 618 -13.70 16.59 11.20
C GLN A 618 -14.11 15.55 12.25
N GLY A 619 -14.08 15.94 13.53
CA GLY A 619 -14.10 15.00 14.65
C GLY A 619 -12.84 14.13 14.69
N THR A 620 -12.96 12.96 15.34
CA THR A 620 -11.89 11.96 15.48
C THR A 620 -11.55 11.27 14.15
N LEU A 621 -10.26 11.17 13.83
CA LEU A 621 -9.79 10.57 12.57
C LEU A 621 -9.66 9.04 12.68
N ALA A 622 -10.70 8.32 12.22
CA ALA A 622 -10.76 6.85 12.29
C ALA A 622 -10.36 6.12 10.99
N SER A 623 -10.28 6.84 9.86
CA SER A 623 -9.92 6.38 8.51
C SER A 623 -9.46 7.59 7.70
N GLY A 624 -8.55 7.41 6.73
CA GLY A 624 -8.34 8.39 5.66
C GLY A 624 -9.43 8.30 4.59
N TRP A 625 -9.28 9.04 3.49
CA TRP A 625 -10.32 9.18 2.44
C TRP A 625 -10.06 8.45 1.12
N GLY A 626 -11.13 8.19 0.37
CA GLY A 626 -11.11 7.60 -0.99
C GLY A 626 -11.67 6.18 -1.06
N SER A 627 -11.27 5.42 -2.09
CA SER A 627 -11.67 4.02 -2.30
C SER A 627 -11.25 3.08 -1.17
N GLY A 628 -10.19 3.43 -0.43
CA GLY A 628 -9.79 2.72 0.78
C GLY A 628 -10.80 2.83 1.94
N ALA A 629 -11.65 3.86 1.94
CA ALA A 629 -12.56 4.18 3.03
C ALA A 629 -13.92 3.47 2.92
N VAL A 630 -14.65 3.36 4.03
CA VAL A 630 -15.94 2.65 4.10
C VAL A 630 -16.97 3.40 4.94
N GLU A 631 -18.24 3.03 4.83
CA GLU A 631 -19.33 3.55 5.66
C GLU A 631 -19.24 2.95 7.08
N PHE A 632 -19.15 3.81 8.09
CA PHE A 632 -19.15 3.40 9.48
C PHE A 632 -20.57 3.00 9.92
N PRO A 633 -20.78 1.81 10.54
CA PRO A 633 -22.08 1.46 11.14
C PRO A 633 -22.35 2.29 12.41
N TYR A 634 -21.27 2.67 13.09
CA TYR A 634 -21.14 3.64 14.17
C TYR A 634 -19.66 4.02 14.26
N LEU A 635 -19.31 5.04 15.04
CA LEU A 635 -17.95 5.33 15.44
C LEU A 635 -17.98 5.77 16.89
N VAL A 636 -17.28 5.07 17.78
CA VAL A 636 -17.11 5.49 19.18
C VAL A 636 -15.97 6.49 19.23
N SER A 637 -16.27 7.78 19.45
CA SER A 637 -15.23 8.80 19.62
C SER A 637 -14.48 8.64 20.94
N PRO A 638 -13.23 9.13 21.04
CA PRO A 638 -12.49 9.18 22.31
C PRO A 638 -13.30 9.82 23.45
N TRP A 639 -14.02 10.91 23.18
CA TRP A 639 -14.85 11.60 24.17
C TRP A 639 -16.02 10.74 24.68
N GLU A 640 -16.70 9.99 23.81
CA GLU A 640 -17.79 9.09 24.21
C GLU A 640 -17.31 7.94 25.10
N ALA A 641 -16.11 7.42 24.85
CA ALA A 641 -15.50 6.40 25.70
C ALA A 641 -14.97 6.99 27.04
N LEU A 642 -14.34 8.17 27.01
CA LEU A 642 -13.75 8.82 28.18
C LEU A 642 -14.78 9.29 29.21
N GLN A 643 -15.98 9.71 28.80
CA GLN A 643 -17.10 10.06 29.69
C GLN A 643 -17.51 8.93 30.65
N HIS A 644 -17.20 7.68 30.32
CA HIS A 644 -17.51 6.49 31.13
C HIS A 644 -16.26 5.82 31.71
N ALA A 645 -15.08 6.44 31.57
CA ALA A 645 -13.81 5.83 31.89
C ALA A 645 -13.34 6.01 33.35
N TRP A 646 -14.03 6.82 34.16
CA TRP A 646 -13.67 7.13 35.55
C TRP A 646 -14.85 7.04 36.52
N SER A 647 -14.54 6.81 37.80
CA SER A 647 -15.49 6.97 38.91
C SER A 647 -15.84 8.44 39.11
N THR A 648 -17.07 8.81 38.75
CA THR A 648 -17.60 10.19 38.78
C THR A 648 -17.66 10.80 40.18
N ASP A 649 -17.54 10.00 41.24
CA ASP A 649 -17.41 10.52 42.62
C ASP A 649 -16.01 11.09 42.88
N THR A 650 -14.97 10.58 42.20
CA THR A 650 -13.56 10.93 42.44
C THR A 650 -12.94 11.82 41.37
N VAL A 651 -13.51 11.83 40.16
CA VAL A 651 -12.99 12.58 38.99
C VAL A 651 -14.03 13.57 38.47
N ASP A 652 -13.56 14.76 38.09
CA ASP A 652 -14.28 15.77 37.32
C ASP A 652 -13.66 15.81 35.91
N ILE A 653 -14.48 15.67 34.86
CA ILE A 653 -14.01 15.64 33.48
C ILE A 653 -14.71 16.75 32.67
N ARG A 654 -13.94 17.46 31.83
CA ARG A 654 -14.44 18.59 31.04
C ARG A 654 -13.91 18.51 29.60
N ASP A 655 -14.79 18.77 28.64
CA ASP A 655 -14.47 18.74 27.23
C ASP A 655 -14.30 20.13 26.60
N HIS A 656 -13.29 20.21 25.74
CA HIS A 656 -12.91 21.38 24.97
C HIS A 656 -12.62 20.89 23.54
N LEU A 657 -13.66 20.35 22.88
CA LEU A 657 -13.60 19.62 21.59
C LEU A 657 -13.37 20.55 20.37
N THR A 658 -12.43 21.49 20.49
CA THR A 658 -12.01 22.39 19.42
C THR A 658 -10.50 22.60 19.50
N ASP A 659 -9.87 22.92 18.37
CA ASP A 659 -8.41 23.14 18.30
C ASP A 659 -8.00 24.57 18.74
N ALA A 660 -8.90 25.26 19.45
CA ALA A 660 -8.72 26.57 20.05
C ALA A 660 -8.69 26.46 21.59
N ILE A 661 -7.82 27.22 22.24
CA ILE A 661 -7.62 27.22 23.70
C ILE A 661 -8.07 28.54 24.29
N GLN A 662 -8.84 28.50 25.39
CA GLN A 662 -8.93 29.63 26.33
C GLN A 662 -8.02 29.35 27.54
N PRO A 663 -7.17 30.30 27.99
CA PRO A 663 -6.24 30.06 29.10
C PRO A 663 -6.91 29.60 30.40
N GLU A 664 -8.10 30.12 30.71
CA GLU A 664 -8.89 29.78 31.89
C GLU A 664 -9.25 28.28 31.98
N ASP A 665 -9.49 27.62 30.85
CA ASP A 665 -9.86 26.20 30.77
C ASP A 665 -8.73 25.27 31.26
N LEU A 666 -7.49 25.76 31.25
CA LEU A 666 -6.28 25.01 31.58
C LEU A 666 -5.77 25.24 33.01
N VAL A 667 -6.15 26.34 33.67
CA VAL A 667 -5.61 26.70 34.99
C VAL A 667 -5.94 25.65 36.05
N ASP A 668 -7.14 25.06 35.99
CA ASP A 668 -7.72 24.25 37.07
C ASP A 668 -7.66 22.73 36.80
N GLN A 669 -6.66 22.25 36.06
CA GLN A 669 -6.56 20.84 35.63
C GLN A 669 -5.40 20.09 36.29
N ASP A 670 -5.61 18.82 36.64
CA ASP A 670 -4.54 17.93 37.15
C ASP A 670 -3.96 17.05 36.04
N LEU A 671 -4.78 16.75 35.02
CA LEU A 671 -4.45 16.02 33.79
C LEU A 671 -5.12 16.70 32.60
N CYS A 672 -4.40 16.83 31.49
CA CYS A 672 -4.93 17.27 30.20
C CYS A 672 -4.65 16.18 29.15
N LEU A 673 -5.70 15.64 28.54
CA LEU A 673 -5.62 14.79 27.36
C LEU A 673 -5.77 15.67 26.12
N VAL A 674 -4.82 15.62 25.19
CA VAL A 674 -4.83 16.43 23.96
C VAL A 674 -4.87 15.53 22.76
N PHE A 675 -5.85 15.75 21.89
CA PHE A 675 -6.07 15.03 20.66
C PHE A 675 -5.73 15.91 19.47
N ALA A 676 -4.99 15.37 18.51
CA ALA A 676 -4.63 16.07 17.28
C ALA A 676 -4.37 15.05 16.16
N ASN A 677 -4.57 15.43 14.92
CA ASN A 677 -4.48 14.51 13.79
C ASN A 677 -3.77 15.07 12.55
N ALA A 678 -3.51 14.19 11.59
CA ALA A 678 -3.11 14.56 10.23
C ALA A 678 -3.64 13.51 9.24
N ASP A 679 -4.57 13.94 8.39
CA ASP A 679 -5.30 13.14 7.41
C ASP A 679 -4.70 13.22 5.99
N GLY A 680 -5.15 12.36 5.09
CA GLY A 680 -4.79 12.28 3.68
C GLY A 680 -5.50 11.11 3.00
N GLY A 681 -5.44 11.02 1.67
CA GLY A 681 -6.18 9.98 0.97
C GLY A 681 -5.95 9.94 -0.54
N GLU A 682 -6.99 9.54 -1.26
CA GLU A 682 -6.94 9.30 -2.70
C GLU A 682 -7.06 10.57 -3.57
N GLY A 683 -6.38 10.56 -4.72
CA GLY A 683 -6.21 11.65 -5.71
C GLY A 683 -7.47 12.41 -6.13
N PHE A 684 -8.64 11.75 -6.17
CA PHE A 684 -9.87 12.38 -6.67
C PHE A 684 -10.55 13.31 -5.66
N ILE A 685 -10.04 13.42 -4.42
CA ILE A 685 -10.61 14.23 -3.34
C ILE A 685 -9.61 15.29 -2.86
N ARG A 686 -10.09 16.53 -2.81
CA ARG A 686 -9.41 17.69 -2.22
C ARG A 686 -10.18 18.14 -0.99
N SER A 687 -9.55 18.15 0.19
CA SER A 687 -10.17 18.65 1.42
C SER A 687 -9.18 19.47 2.26
N ASP A 688 -9.69 20.49 2.95
CA ASP A 688 -8.99 21.23 4.01
C ASP A 688 -7.61 21.79 3.63
N GLY A 689 -7.37 22.03 2.33
CA GLY A 689 -6.12 22.55 1.76
C GLY A 689 -5.13 21.48 1.26
N ILE A 690 -5.55 20.22 1.19
CA ILE A 690 -4.74 19.05 0.80
C ILE A 690 -5.27 18.45 -0.50
N ASP A 691 -4.37 18.18 -1.45
CA ASP A 691 -4.67 17.53 -2.74
C ASP A 691 -4.20 16.06 -2.69
N ALA A 692 -4.96 15.21 -1.99
CA ALA A 692 -4.68 13.81 -1.68
C ALA A 692 -3.39 13.51 -0.86
N ASP A 693 -2.21 13.83 -1.38
CA ASP A 693 -0.95 13.70 -0.65
C ASP A 693 -0.76 14.86 0.34
N ARG A 694 -0.16 14.58 1.52
CA ARG A 694 0.00 15.58 2.58
C ARG A 694 1.12 16.57 2.26
N ASN A 695 0.75 17.83 2.00
CA ASN A 695 1.64 18.98 1.76
C ASN A 695 2.93 18.97 2.61
N ASP A 696 2.84 18.53 3.87
CA ASP A 696 3.94 18.39 4.82
C ASP A 696 3.70 17.21 5.79
N LEU A 697 4.57 17.08 6.82
CA LEU A 697 4.45 16.09 7.89
C LEU A 697 4.00 16.68 9.24
N PHE A 698 3.33 17.84 9.27
CA PHE A 698 2.86 18.45 10.51
C PHE A 698 1.44 17.99 10.89
N LEU A 699 1.03 18.36 12.11
CA LEU A 699 -0.34 18.17 12.56
C LEU A 699 -1.26 19.24 11.96
N GLN A 700 -2.38 18.80 11.42
CA GLN A 700 -3.36 19.65 10.76
C GLN A 700 -4.17 20.44 11.81
N LYS A 701 -5.01 21.37 11.33
CA LYS A 701 -6.00 22.10 12.16
C LYS A 701 -5.37 22.81 13.38
N ASN A 702 -4.12 23.27 13.27
CA ASN A 702 -3.34 23.87 14.35
C ASN A 702 -3.03 22.90 15.54
N GLY A 703 -3.07 21.58 15.33
CA GLY A 703 -2.77 20.58 16.36
C GLY A 703 -1.41 20.77 17.05
N THR A 704 -0.39 21.25 16.34
CA THR A 704 0.90 21.65 16.92
C THR A 704 0.74 22.77 17.96
N GLY A 705 0.02 23.85 17.60
CA GLY A 705 -0.23 24.98 18.49
C GLY A 705 -1.14 24.62 19.68
N LEU A 706 -2.10 23.72 19.46
CA LEU A 706 -2.94 23.13 20.50
C LEU A 706 -2.09 22.38 21.54
N ILE A 707 -1.26 21.42 21.10
CA ILE A 707 -0.40 20.64 22.01
C ILE A 707 0.56 21.56 22.77
N GLU A 708 1.21 22.50 22.09
CA GLU A 708 2.11 23.46 22.74
C GLU A 708 1.39 24.34 23.75
N GLY A 709 0.18 24.83 23.43
CA GLY A 709 -0.62 25.66 24.32
C GLY A 709 -1.06 24.92 25.57
N VAL A 710 -1.57 23.71 25.44
CA VAL A 710 -1.97 22.87 26.59
C VAL A 710 -0.75 22.46 27.42
N ALA A 711 0.31 21.95 26.80
CA ALA A 711 1.50 21.46 27.50
C ALA A 711 2.28 22.54 28.27
N LYS A 712 2.09 23.82 27.94
CA LYS A 712 2.70 24.96 28.65
C LYS A 712 1.84 25.48 29.81
N HIS A 713 0.53 25.25 29.81
CA HIS A 713 -0.40 25.91 30.75
C HIS A 713 -1.33 24.97 31.55
N CYS A 714 -1.42 23.68 31.21
CA CYS A 714 -2.19 22.68 31.97
C CYS A 714 -1.87 22.75 33.49
N GLY A 715 -2.89 22.87 34.33
CA GLY A 715 -2.74 23.05 35.79
C GLY A 715 -1.92 24.28 36.18
N GLY A 716 -2.04 25.38 35.43
CA GLY A 716 -1.17 26.56 35.59
C GLY A 716 0.31 26.28 35.26
N GLY A 717 0.57 25.30 34.40
CA GLY A 717 1.91 24.79 34.08
C GLY A 717 2.44 23.75 35.06
N GLN A 718 1.59 23.14 35.90
CA GLN A 718 1.94 22.05 36.82
C GLN A 718 1.17 20.74 36.55
N GLY A 719 0.11 20.77 35.75
CA GLY A 719 -0.68 19.61 35.35
C GLY A 719 0.05 18.73 34.34
N LYS A 720 -0.32 17.45 34.26
CA LYS A 720 0.27 16.51 33.31
C LYS A 720 -0.44 16.60 31.96
N THR A 721 0.29 16.65 30.86
CA THR A 721 -0.28 16.51 29.50
C THR A 721 0.03 15.13 28.93
N VAL A 722 -1.00 14.49 28.37
CA VAL A 722 -0.89 13.28 27.53
C VAL A 722 -1.38 13.64 26.14
N VAL A 723 -0.57 13.38 25.13
CA VAL A 723 -0.94 13.61 23.72
C VAL A 723 -1.41 12.29 23.11
N ILE A 724 -2.51 12.31 22.38
CA ILE A 724 -3.05 11.20 21.60
C ILE A 724 -3.10 11.66 20.13
N LEU A 725 -2.54 10.86 19.22
CA LEU A 725 -2.48 11.18 17.80
C LEU A 725 -3.16 10.12 16.94
N HIS A 726 -4.04 10.58 16.05
CA HIS A 726 -4.58 9.79 14.93
C HIS A 726 -3.98 10.31 13.60
N SER A 727 -3.50 9.44 12.72
CA SER A 727 -2.93 9.88 11.44
C SER A 727 -2.74 8.75 10.44
N ILE A 728 -2.73 9.12 9.16
CA ILE A 728 -2.41 8.23 8.03
C ILE A 728 -0.93 7.82 7.96
N GLY A 729 -0.03 8.51 8.67
CA GLY A 729 1.42 8.28 8.58
C GLY A 729 2.22 9.23 9.48
N PRO A 730 3.56 9.11 9.53
CA PRO A 730 4.39 9.81 10.51
C PRO A 730 4.18 11.33 10.50
N VAL A 731 4.33 11.95 11.68
CA VAL A 731 4.27 13.41 11.85
C VAL A 731 5.47 13.92 12.64
N VAL A 732 5.91 15.14 12.33
CA VAL A 732 7.01 15.85 12.99
C VAL A 732 6.55 16.37 14.36
N MET A 733 7.36 16.11 15.39
CA MET A 733 6.99 16.37 16.79
C MET A 733 7.92 17.38 17.50
N GLU A 734 8.95 17.88 16.83
CA GLU A 734 10.13 18.49 17.48
C GLU A 734 9.85 19.73 18.34
N SER A 735 8.83 20.54 18.02
CA SER A 735 8.52 21.76 18.78
C SER A 735 7.85 21.49 20.13
N TRP A 736 7.22 20.33 20.30
CA TRP A 736 6.36 20.03 21.46
C TRP A 736 6.74 18.76 22.23
N ILE A 737 7.36 17.77 21.57
CA ILE A 737 7.60 16.44 22.16
C ILE A 737 8.46 16.46 23.43
N ASP A 738 9.42 17.38 23.52
CA ASP A 738 10.34 17.52 24.65
C ASP A 738 9.88 18.55 25.70
N LEU A 739 8.68 19.15 25.54
CA LEU A 739 8.12 20.07 26.55
C LEU A 739 7.89 19.33 27.89
N PRO A 740 8.25 19.94 29.05
CA PRO A 740 8.09 19.29 30.35
C PRO A 740 6.66 18.85 30.70
N GLY A 741 5.64 19.57 30.22
CA GLY A 741 4.24 19.20 30.41
C GLY A 741 3.82 17.92 29.67
N VAL A 742 4.44 17.61 28.52
CA VAL A 742 4.15 16.37 27.75
C VAL A 742 4.76 15.17 28.48
N GLN A 743 3.97 14.55 29.36
CA GLN A 743 4.38 13.42 30.16
C GLN A 743 4.21 12.09 29.40
N ALA A 744 3.22 11.96 28.52
CA ALA A 744 3.07 10.78 27.66
C ALA A 744 2.56 11.13 26.26
N VAL A 745 2.84 10.24 25.30
CA VAL A 745 2.41 10.34 23.90
C VAL A 745 1.97 8.97 23.41
N VAL A 746 0.74 8.89 22.92
CA VAL A 746 0.08 7.70 22.38
C VAL A 746 -0.24 7.94 20.91
N TYR A 747 0.03 6.95 20.07
CA TYR A 747 -0.15 7.02 18.62
C TYR A 747 -1.10 5.91 18.18
N ALA A 748 -2.34 6.28 17.87
CA ALA A 748 -3.44 5.35 17.62
C ALA A 748 -3.64 5.01 16.12
N ASN A 749 -2.86 5.63 15.23
CA ASN A 749 -2.94 5.45 13.78
C ASN A 749 -4.36 5.77 13.26
N LEU A 750 -5.07 4.78 12.69
CA LEU A 750 -6.45 4.88 12.21
C LEU A 750 -7.27 3.67 12.73
N PRO A 751 -7.97 3.80 13.86
CA PRO A 751 -8.51 2.67 14.61
C PRO A 751 -9.92 2.18 14.20
N GLY A 752 -10.54 2.73 13.14
CA GLY A 752 -11.88 2.30 12.71
C GLY A 752 -12.98 2.54 13.77
N GLN A 753 -14.09 1.79 13.69
CA GLN A 753 -15.33 2.09 14.45
C GLN A 753 -15.20 2.03 15.99
N GLU A 754 -14.17 1.37 16.51
CA GLU A 754 -13.93 1.17 17.95
C GLU A 754 -12.91 2.15 18.54
N SER A 755 -12.58 3.25 17.83
CA SER A 755 -11.56 4.26 18.20
C SER A 755 -11.43 4.53 19.70
N GLY A 756 -12.41 5.18 20.31
CA GLY A 756 -12.37 5.57 21.73
C GLY A 756 -12.34 4.37 22.68
N ASN A 757 -13.02 3.28 22.33
CA ASN A 757 -13.05 2.05 23.12
C ASN A 757 -11.66 1.39 23.21
N ALA A 758 -11.01 1.20 22.06
CA ALA A 758 -9.67 0.63 21.97
C ALA A 758 -8.60 1.54 22.60
N LEU A 759 -8.76 2.86 22.46
CA LEU A 759 -7.89 3.83 23.12
C LEU A 759 -8.03 3.77 24.64
N VAL A 760 -9.25 3.67 25.18
CA VAL A 760 -9.48 3.53 26.64
C VAL A 760 -8.90 2.23 27.19
N ASP A 761 -8.95 1.13 26.44
CA ASP A 761 -8.30 -0.14 26.83
C ASP A 761 -6.80 0.03 27.08
N VAL A 762 -6.13 0.84 26.24
CA VAL A 762 -4.69 1.13 26.37
C VAL A 762 -4.43 2.20 27.44
N LEU A 763 -5.14 3.34 27.41
CA LEU A 763 -4.92 4.46 28.34
C LEU A 763 -5.05 4.04 29.81
N PHE A 764 -5.97 3.12 30.14
CA PHE A 764 -6.16 2.59 31.50
C PHE A 764 -5.43 1.26 31.72
N GLY A 765 -4.73 0.75 30.70
CA GLY A 765 -3.94 -0.47 30.78
C GLY A 765 -4.78 -1.71 31.07
N GLU A 766 -5.98 -1.82 30.51
CA GLU A 766 -6.72 -3.08 30.43
C GLU A 766 -6.08 -3.99 29.37
N VAL A 767 -5.56 -3.39 28.30
CA VAL A 767 -4.63 -3.98 27.33
C VAL A 767 -3.24 -3.37 27.52
N ASP A 768 -2.19 -4.15 27.28
CA ASP A 768 -0.81 -3.64 27.29
C ASP A 768 -0.50 -2.85 26.01
N ALA A 769 0.13 -1.68 26.17
CA ALA A 769 0.69 -0.92 25.07
C ALA A 769 1.72 -1.81 24.34
N SER A 770 1.33 -2.31 23.17
CA SER A 770 2.07 -3.38 22.49
C SER A 770 2.09 -3.25 20.97
N GLY A 771 1.56 -2.15 20.44
CA GLY A 771 1.82 -1.74 19.07
C GLY A 771 3.26 -1.28 18.90
N ARG A 772 3.78 -1.39 17.68
CA ARG A 772 5.11 -0.93 17.28
C ARG A 772 5.04 -0.19 15.96
N LEU A 773 5.77 0.90 15.83
CA LEU A 773 5.74 1.74 14.64
C LEU A 773 6.07 0.92 13.37
N PRO A 774 5.17 0.88 12.37
CA PRO A 774 5.40 0.19 11.11
C PRO A 774 6.18 1.06 10.10
N TYR A 775 6.68 2.22 10.54
CA TYR A 775 7.52 3.19 9.83
C TYR A 775 8.43 3.93 10.82
N THR A 776 9.34 4.76 10.34
CA THR A 776 10.15 5.66 11.17
C THR A 776 9.43 7.01 11.37
N ILE A 777 9.61 7.64 12.53
CA ILE A 777 9.25 9.05 12.76
C ILE A 777 10.54 9.87 12.77
N GLY A 778 10.83 10.53 11.65
CA GLY A 778 11.90 11.51 11.51
C GLY A 778 11.65 12.80 12.29
N ARG A 779 12.66 13.69 12.34
CA ARG A 779 12.59 15.03 12.93
C ARG A 779 12.10 16.08 11.94
N SER A 780 12.24 15.81 10.64
CA SER A 780 11.71 16.60 9.53
C SER A 780 11.43 15.70 8.31
N LEU A 781 11.06 16.26 7.16
CA LEU A 781 10.84 15.49 5.92
C LEU A 781 12.16 15.12 5.24
N GLU A 782 13.16 16.00 5.33
CA GLU A 782 14.49 15.85 4.72
C GLU A 782 15.28 14.67 5.33
N ASP A 783 14.98 14.29 6.57
CA ASP A 783 15.51 13.11 7.26
C ASP A 783 15.27 11.78 6.50
N TYR A 784 14.19 11.70 5.71
CA TYR A 784 13.85 10.52 4.90
C TYR A 784 14.56 10.51 3.54
N GLY A 785 15.22 11.61 3.16
CA GLY A 785 16.00 11.76 1.94
C GLY A 785 15.23 12.26 0.71
N PRO A 786 15.93 12.71 -0.34
CA PRO A 786 15.35 13.36 -1.51
C PRO A 786 14.55 12.41 -2.43
N GLY A 787 14.53 11.11 -2.14
CA GLY A 787 13.67 10.12 -2.80
C GLY A 787 12.31 9.93 -2.13
N ALA A 788 12.06 10.61 -1.00
CA ALA A 788 10.86 10.49 -0.18
C ALA A 788 9.92 11.72 -0.28
N GLU A 789 10.31 12.75 -1.03
CA GLU A 789 9.48 13.92 -1.33
C GLU A 789 8.46 13.60 -2.44
N VAL A 790 7.21 14.01 -2.25
CA VAL A 790 6.14 13.91 -3.26
C VAL A 790 6.35 14.99 -4.33
N LEU A 791 6.22 14.61 -5.61
CA LEU A 791 6.24 15.55 -6.72
C LEU A 791 4.89 16.28 -6.82
N TYR A 792 4.78 17.45 -6.17
CA TYR A 792 3.59 18.32 -6.19
C TYR A 792 3.45 19.17 -7.46
N GLN A 793 4.57 19.52 -8.11
CA GLN A 793 4.60 20.44 -9.25
C GLN A 793 5.50 19.88 -10.35
N GLN A 794 5.14 20.15 -11.60
CA GLN A 794 5.84 19.66 -12.79
C GLN A 794 6.24 20.83 -13.70
N THR A 795 7.46 20.80 -14.23
CA THR A 795 8.08 21.91 -14.98
C THR A 795 8.19 21.66 -16.50
N ASP A 796 7.37 20.76 -17.04
CA ASP A 796 7.42 20.17 -18.42
C ASP A 796 8.66 19.27 -18.64
N PRO A 797 8.50 17.93 -18.61
CA PRO A 797 7.83 17.19 -19.69
C PRO A 797 6.34 16.88 -19.50
N SER A 798 5.67 16.56 -20.62
CA SER A 798 4.28 16.08 -20.71
C SER A 798 3.96 14.76 -19.99
N VAL A 799 4.96 14.11 -19.40
CA VAL A 799 4.85 12.90 -18.57
C VAL A 799 5.73 13.12 -17.33
N PRO A 800 5.15 13.34 -16.13
CA PRO A 800 5.94 13.48 -14.89
C PRO A 800 6.83 12.28 -14.64
N GLN A 801 8.03 12.51 -14.08
CA GLN A 801 9.03 11.46 -13.85
C GLN A 801 9.47 11.49 -12.38
N VAL A 802 9.39 10.36 -11.70
CA VAL A 802 9.95 10.19 -10.35
C VAL A 802 10.88 8.98 -10.36
N ASN A 803 12.10 9.14 -9.84
CA ASN A 803 13.14 8.11 -9.91
C ASN A 803 13.30 7.42 -8.54
N LEU A 804 12.65 6.27 -8.38
CA LEU A 804 12.58 5.50 -7.12
C LEU A 804 13.84 4.63 -6.87
N ASN A 805 14.93 4.86 -7.59
CA ASN A 805 16.15 4.06 -7.57
C ASN A 805 16.86 4.05 -6.20
N GLN A 806 16.57 5.01 -5.32
CA GLN A 806 17.06 5.01 -3.94
C GLN A 806 16.31 4.03 -3.02
N GLY A 807 15.21 3.42 -3.46
CA GLY A 807 14.27 2.66 -2.61
C GLY A 807 14.83 1.45 -1.83
N LEU A 808 16.02 0.95 -2.15
CA LEU A 808 16.74 0.02 -1.24
C LEU A 808 16.95 0.64 0.15
N TYR A 809 17.13 1.96 0.19
CA TYR A 809 17.21 2.81 1.35
C TYR A 809 15.87 3.53 1.60
N ILE A 810 14.78 2.76 1.73
CA ILE A 810 13.48 3.21 2.22
C ILE A 810 13.46 3.35 3.75
N ASP A 811 12.82 4.38 4.28
CA ASP A 811 12.54 4.57 5.72
C ASP A 811 13.80 4.34 6.58
N TYR A 812 13.74 3.50 7.61
CA TYR A 812 14.83 3.25 8.55
C TYR A 812 16.12 2.79 7.88
N ARG A 813 16.04 2.22 6.66
CA ARG A 813 17.21 1.82 5.87
C ARG A 813 17.99 3.05 5.39
N TYR A 814 17.32 4.17 5.11
CA TYR A 814 17.92 5.49 4.88
C TYR A 814 18.57 6.03 6.16
N PHE A 815 17.82 6.08 7.25
CA PHE A 815 18.31 6.57 8.55
C PHE A 815 19.53 5.78 9.03
N ASP A 816 19.58 4.47 8.81
CA ASP A 816 20.73 3.62 9.12
C ASP A 816 21.93 3.83 8.19
N LYS A 817 21.67 4.08 6.90
CA LYS A 817 22.69 4.33 5.87
C LYS A 817 23.42 5.65 6.10
N PHE A 818 22.69 6.72 6.39
CA PHE A 818 23.23 8.06 6.61
C PHE A 818 23.49 8.38 8.10
N ASN A 819 23.26 7.41 8.99
CA ASN A 819 23.43 7.53 10.44
C ASN A 819 22.60 8.68 11.06
N ILE A 820 21.43 8.92 10.49
CA ILE A 820 20.43 9.85 11.03
C ILE A 820 19.82 9.24 12.29
N THR A 821 19.50 10.10 13.27
CA THR A 821 18.88 9.71 14.53
C THR A 821 17.42 10.17 14.53
N PRO A 822 16.46 9.26 14.26
CA PRO A 822 15.04 9.62 14.21
C PRO A 822 14.55 10.12 15.57
N ARG A 823 13.32 10.65 15.59
CA ARG A 823 12.60 10.90 16.84
C ARG A 823 12.13 9.57 17.46
N TYR A 824 11.60 8.67 16.63
CA TYR A 824 11.34 7.26 16.98
C TYR A 824 11.62 6.36 15.76
N GLU A 825 12.37 5.27 15.94
CA GLU A 825 12.74 4.37 14.85
C GLU A 825 11.64 3.37 14.46
N PHE A 826 11.71 2.84 13.23
CA PHE A 826 10.93 1.68 12.81
C PHE A 826 11.02 0.53 13.81
N GLY A 827 9.87 -0.06 14.14
CA GLY A 827 9.72 -1.11 15.14
C GLY A 827 9.67 -0.63 16.60
N PHE A 828 9.79 0.67 16.87
CA PHE A 828 9.75 1.21 18.24
C PHE A 828 8.34 1.20 18.86
N GLY A 829 8.28 1.02 20.18
CA GLY A 829 7.11 1.27 21.01
C GLY A 829 7.35 0.81 22.45
N LEU A 830 6.83 1.57 23.42
CA LEU A 830 6.91 1.25 24.84
C LEU A 830 5.76 0.30 25.26
N SER A 831 5.96 -0.40 26.36
CA SER A 831 4.99 -1.27 27.03
C SER A 831 4.82 -0.85 28.50
N TYR A 832 3.74 -1.29 29.14
CA TYR A 832 3.54 -1.13 30.58
C TYR A 832 4.28 -2.19 31.41
N THR A 833 5.08 -3.06 30.76
CA THR A 833 6.04 -3.96 31.40
C THR A 833 7.40 -3.93 30.67
N THR A 834 8.43 -4.56 31.24
CA THR A 834 9.78 -4.65 30.66
C THR A 834 10.08 -6.07 30.19
N PHE A 835 10.93 -6.18 29.17
CA PHE A 835 11.32 -7.45 28.57
C PHE A 835 12.82 -7.52 28.32
N ASP A 836 13.44 -8.60 28.78
CA ASP A 836 14.88 -8.84 28.69
C ASP A 836 15.15 -9.97 27.68
N TYR A 837 16.15 -9.75 26.83
CA TYR A 837 16.58 -10.66 25.77
C TYR A 837 17.92 -11.27 26.18
N SER A 838 17.97 -12.60 26.32
CA SER A 838 19.09 -13.29 26.99
C SER A 838 19.95 -14.15 26.06
N THR A 839 19.30 -14.91 25.17
CA THR A 839 19.97 -15.90 24.31
C THR A 839 19.51 -15.75 22.86
N LEU A 840 20.46 -15.85 21.91
CA LEU A 840 20.22 -16.03 20.48
C LEU A 840 21.06 -17.23 20.01
N GLY A 841 20.43 -18.40 19.88
CA GLY A 841 21.02 -19.59 19.26
C GLY A 841 20.72 -19.64 17.76
N ILE A 842 21.63 -20.26 16.98
CA ILE A 842 21.46 -20.47 15.53
C ILE A 842 21.78 -21.93 15.18
N GLU A 843 20.80 -22.64 14.62
CA GLU A 843 20.97 -23.96 13.98
C GLU A 843 21.10 -23.80 12.46
N LYS A 844 22.06 -24.51 11.84
CA LYS A 844 22.34 -24.44 10.40
C LYS A 844 21.66 -25.60 9.69
N LEU A 845 20.53 -25.32 9.06
CA LEU A 845 19.67 -26.34 8.44
C LEU A 845 20.17 -26.78 7.05
N GLN A 846 20.81 -25.87 6.30
CA GLN A 846 21.25 -26.12 4.92
C GLN A 846 22.64 -25.54 4.63
N LYS A 847 23.32 -26.11 3.64
CA LYS A 847 24.64 -25.64 3.18
C LYS A 847 24.50 -24.39 2.30
N LYS A 848 25.27 -23.32 2.59
CA LYS A 848 25.39 -22.13 1.73
C LYS A 848 25.77 -22.55 0.29
N THR A 849 24.93 -22.21 -0.70
CA THR A 849 25.22 -22.29 -2.14
C THR A 849 24.90 -20.96 -2.79
N GLN A 850 25.75 -20.50 -3.73
CA GLN A 850 25.65 -19.15 -4.29
C GLN A 850 24.34 -18.91 -5.06
N HIS A 851 23.94 -19.92 -5.84
CA HIS A 851 22.68 -19.92 -6.58
C HIS A 851 21.64 -20.80 -5.89
N PRO A 852 20.34 -20.51 -6.07
CA PRO A 852 19.25 -21.46 -5.84
C PRO A 852 19.39 -22.70 -6.73
N SER A 853 18.60 -23.73 -6.45
CA SER A 853 18.43 -24.86 -7.38
C SER A 853 17.92 -24.38 -8.76
N PRO A 854 18.27 -25.06 -9.88
CA PRO A 854 17.75 -24.71 -11.20
C PRO A 854 16.22 -24.63 -11.21
N ARG A 855 15.65 -23.71 -12.02
CA ARG A 855 14.21 -23.55 -12.16
C ARG A 855 13.54 -24.92 -12.45
N PRO A 856 12.57 -25.36 -11.63
CA PRO A 856 11.82 -26.58 -11.92
C PRO A 856 11.00 -26.42 -13.20
N GLY A 857 10.74 -27.54 -13.88
CA GLY A 857 9.71 -27.59 -14.91
C GLY A 857 8.31 -27.44 -14.29
N ASN A 858 7.31 -27.13 -15.13
CA ASN A 858 5.93 -27.00 -14.67
C ASN A 858 5.46 -28.28 -13.97
N GLU A 859 4.76 -28.15 -12.85
CA GLU A 859 4.17 -29.29 -12.12
C GLU A 859 2.98 -29.89 -12.89
N VAL A 860 2.34 -29.06 -13.72
CA VAL A 860 1.15 -29.36 -14.53
C VAL A 860 1.29 -28.70 -15.90
N GLU A 861 0.79 -29.38 -16.94
CA GLU A 861 0.68 -28.80 -18.29
C GLU A 861 -0.51 -27.81 -18.35
N PRO A 862 -0.31 -26.56 -18.83
CA PRO A 862 -1.40 -25.62 -19.06
C PRO A 862 -2.52 -26.18 -19.97
N PRO A 863 -3.78 -25.72 -19.80
CA PRO A 863 -4.89 -26.04 -20.69
C PRO A 863 -4.61 -25.76 -22.16
N LYS A 864 -5.27 -26.55 -23.01
CA LYS A 864 -5.13 -26.50 -24.47
C LYS A 864 -6.50 -26.33 -25.11
N TYR A 865 -6.54 -25.48 -26.13
CA TYR A 865 -7.76 -24.98 -26.77
C TYR A 865 -7.63 -25.00 -28.29
N ASP A 866 -8.75 -24.89 -29.01
CA ASP A 866 -8.71 -24.48 -30.40
C ASP A 866 -8.30 -23.00 -30.49
N THR A 867 -7.27 -22.71 -31.29
CA THR A 867 -6.71 -21.37 -31.47
C THR A 867 -7.26 -20.67 -32.71
N ARG A 868 -8.15 -21.31 -33.48
CA ARG A 868 -8.81 -20.71 -34.64
C ARG A 868 -9.95 -19.78 -34.17
N PRO A 869 -10.05 -18.54 -34.69
CA PRO A 869 -11.21 -17.71 -34.44
C PRO A 869 -12.52 -18.38 -34.88
N PRO A 870 -13.63 -18.18 -34.15
CA PRO A 870 -14.95 -18.64 -34.57
C PRO A 870 -15.50 -17.79 -35.72
N ASN A 871 -16.69 -18.14 -36.20
CA ASN A 871 -17.38 -17.39 -37.24
C ASN A 871 -17.66 -15.93 -36.78
N PRO A 872 -17.18 -14.88 -37.50
CA PRO A 872 -17.37 -13.47 -37.13
C PRO A 872 -18.82 -13.04 -36.90
N PHE A 873 -19.80 -13.67 -37.57
CA PHE A 873 -21.23 -13.43 -37.32
C PHE A 873 -21.67 -13.71 -35.87
N THR A 874 -20.86 -14.43 -35.07
CA THR A 874 -21.13 -14.68 -33.63
C THR A 874 -20.71 -13.53 -32.69
N GLY A 875 -20.06 -12.49 -33.21
CA GLY A 875 -19.74 -11.25 -32.47
C GLY A 875 -20.73 -10.10 -32.68
N LEU A 876 -21.71 -10.26 -33.58
CA LEU A 876 -22.74 -9.25 -33.82
C LEU A 876 -23.81 -9.26 -32.72
N PHE A 877 -24.43 -8.10 -32.47
CA PHE A 877 -25.62 -8.03 -31.61
C PHE A 877 -26.76 -8.94 -32.14
N PRO A 878 -27.46 -9.70 -31.28
CA PRO A 878 -28.66 -10.44 -31.67
C PRO A 878 -29.79 -9.50 -32.13
N SER A 879 -30.61 -9.94 -33.09
CA SER A 879 -31.62 -9.12 -33.79
C SER A 879 -32.63 -8.40 -32.90
N ASP A 880 -32.96 -8.99 -31.75
CA ASP A 880 -34.02 -8.54 -30.84
C ASP A 880 -33.44 -8.09 -29.49
N PHE A 881 -32.14 -7.77 -29.43
CA PHE A 881 -31.42 -7.43 -28.21
C PHE A 881 -31.64 -5.97 -27.76
N ARG A 882 -32.11 -5.75 -26.53
CA ARG A 882 -32.19 -4.40 -25.94
C ARG A 882 -30.81 -3.92 -25.52
N VAL A 883 -30.17 -3.13 -26.38
CA VAL A 883 -28.96 -2.37 -26.04
C VAL A 883 -29.32 -1.22 -25.08
N LEU A 884 -28.60 -1.08 -23.98
CA LEU A 884 -28.67 0.07 -23.07
C LEU A 884 -27.52 1.06 -23.39
N ARG A 885 -27.80 2.37 -23.51
CA ARG A 885 -26.69 3.35 -23.69
C ARG A 885 -25.71 3.27 -22.52
N LYS A 886 -24.44 3.45 -22.86
CA LYS A 886 -23.24 3.36 -21.99
C LYS A 886 -22.90 1.96 -21.45
N TYR A 887 -23.75 0.96 -21.58
CA TYR A 887 -23.44 -0.40 -21.08
C TYR A 887 -22.42 -1.06 -22.02
N ILE A 888 -21.36 -1.65 -21.45
CA ILE A 888 -20.29 -2.28 -22.19
C ILE A 888 -20.67 -3.73 -22.52
N TYR A 889 -20.83 -4.03 -23.79
CA TYR A 889 -21.14 -5.37 -24.31
C TYR A 889 -19.93 -5.98 -25.03
N SER A 890 -19.89 -7.31 -25.10
CA SER A 890 -18.97 -8.08 -25.95
C SER A 890 -19.33 -8.07 -27.44
N TYR A 891 -20.47 -7.51 -27.82
CA TYR A 891 -20.97 -7.45 -29.20
C TYR A 891 -20.54 -6.16 -29.93
N PHE A 892 -20.65 -6.18 -31.25
CA PHE A 892 -20.43 -5.01 -32.13
C PHE A 892 -21.51 -4.91 -33.23
N ASP A 893 -21.62 -3.74 -33.86
CA ASP A 893 -22.68 -3.46 -34.85
C ASP A 893 -22.39 -3.98 -36.27
N SER A 894 -21.12 -4.12 -36.65
CA SER A 894 -20.72 -4.54 -38.00
C SER A 894 -19.46 -5.40 -38.01
N LEU A 895 -19.33 -6.25 -39.05
CA LEU A 895 -18.15 -7.10 -39.31
C LEU A 895 -16.90 -6.30 -39.73
N GLU A 896 -16.95 -4.98 -39.79
CA GLU A 896 -15.82 -4.15 -40.21
C GLU A 896 -14.59 -4.39 -39.32
N GLY A 897 -13.42 -4.58 -39.94
CA GLY A 897 -12.19 -4.89 -39.20
C GLY A 897 -12.17 -6.24 -38.46
N THR A 898 -13.11 -7.17 -38.73
CA THR A 898 -13.05 -8.55 -38.21
C THR A 898 -12.25 -9.51 -39.09
N ASP A 899 -11.94 -9.12 -40.34
CA ASP A 899 -11.10 -9.90 -41.26
C ASP A 899 -9.64 -9.99 -40.77
N PRO A 900 -9.02 -11.20 -40.75
CA PRO A 900 -7.61 -11.35 -40.34
C PRO A 900 -6.62 -10.54 -41.18
N GLY A 901 -5.75 -9.80 -40.52
CA GLY A 901 -4.77 -8.92 -41.18
C GLY A 901 -3.49 -8.69 -40.36
N PRO A 902 -2.47 -8.03 -40.96
CA PRO A 902 -1.22 -7.73 -40.26
C PRO A 902 -1.44 -6.64 -39.20
N TYR A 903 -1.12 -6.95 -37.94
CA TYR A 903 -1.18 -5.99 -36.83
C TYR A 903 0.22 -5.44 -36.49
N PRO A 904 0.37 -4.12 -36.20
CA PRO A 904 1.65 -3.52 -35.82
C PRO A 904 1.99 -3.80 -34.35
N TYR A 905 2.33 -5.07 -34.06
CA TYR A 905 2.71 -5.51 -32.71
C TYR A 905 3.94 -4.75 -32.15
N PRO A 906 4.02 -4.57 -30.81
CA PRO A 906 5.12 -3.84 -30.17
C PRO A 906 6.49 -4.50 -30.38
N LYS A 907 7.53 -3.69 -30.24
CA LYS A 907 8.95 -4.11 -30.37
C LYS A 907 9.22 -5.36 -29.53
N GLY A 908 9.74 -6.42 -30.15
CA GLY A 908 10.09 -7.67 -29.47
C GLY A 908 8.97 -8.69 -29.29
N TYR A 909 7.71 -8.38 -29.65
CA TYR A 909 6.59 -9.36 -29.58
C TYR A 909 6.89 -10.68 -30.31
N ASN A 910 7.49 -10.59 -31.50
CA ASN A 910 7.89 -11.74 -32.32
C ASN A 910 9.20 -12.42 -31.86
N THR A 911 9.70 -12.11 -30.66
CA THR A 911 10.93 -12.66 -30.08
C THR A 911 10.61 -13.30 -28.71
N PRO A 912 10.24 -14.60 -28.68
CA PRO A 912 9.88 -15.28 -27.44
C PRO A 912 10.99 -15.22 -26.40
N GLN A 913 10.65 -14.82 -25.17
CA GLN A 913 11.59 -14.81 -24.06
C GLN A 913 11.82 -16.22 -23.50
N THR A 914 13.00 -16.43 -22.90
CA THR A 914 13.27 -17.64 -22.11
C THR A 914 12.79 -17.42 -20.67
N PRO A 915 12.06 -18.37 -20.06
CA PRO A 915 11.57 -18.23 -18.69
C PRO A 915 12.68 -17.90 -17.68
N SER A 916 12.43 -16.95 -16.76
CA SER A 916 13.35 -16.48 -15.73
C SER A 916 13.84 -17.63 -14.86
N ALA A 917 15.16 -17.71 -14.63
CA ALA A 917 15.78 -18.73 -13.78
C ALA A 917 15.43 -18.55 -12.28
N ALA A 918 14.91 -17.38 -11.90
CA ALA A 918 14.41 -17.08 -10.56
C ALA A 918 12.95 -17.51 -10.33
N GLY A 919 12.26 -18.03 -11.35
CA GLY A 919 10.87 -18.49 -11.25
C GLY A 919 10.67 -20.00 -11.19
N GLY A 920 9.44 -20.43 -11.48
CA GLY A 920 9.03 -21.85 -11.51
C GLY A 920 8.18 -22.30 -10.32
N GLY A 921 7.74 -21.39 -9.45
CA GLY A 921 6.82 -21.69 -8.36
C GLY A 921 6.06 -20.44 -7.89
N PRO A 922 5.02 -20.58 -7.06
CA PRO A 922 4.28 -19.45 -6.50
C PRO A 922 5.18 -18.55 -5.66
N GLY A 923 5.29 -17.28 -6.05
CA GLY A 923 6.18 -16.30 -5.43
C GLY A 923 7.67 -16.47 -5.80
N GLY A 924 8.00 -17.26 -6.82
CA GLY A 924 9.38 -17.48 -7.28
C GLY A 924 9.83 -18.94 -7.23
N ASN A 925 11.09 -19.19 -7.59
CA ASN A 925 11.74 -20.48 -7.55
C ASN A 925 11.63 -21.08 -6.12
N PRO A 926 11.07 -22.29 -5.93
CA PRO A 926 10.84 -22.89 -4.61
C PRO A 926 12.08 -22.96 -3.71
N SER A 927 13.28 -23.05 -4.32
CA SER A 927 14.56 -23.09 -3.60
C SER A 927 14.85 -21.81 -2.80
N LEU A 928 14.22 -20.68 -3.15
CA LEU A 928 14.27 -19.43 -2.40
C LEU A 928 13.65 -19.57 -1.00
N TYR A 929 12.70 -20.49 -0.83
CA TYR A 929 11.93 -20.68 0.41
C TYR A 929 12.42 -21.87 1.25
N GLU A 930 13.54 -22.48 0.87
CA GLU A 930 14.30 -23.39 1.73
C GLU A 930 14.70 -22.67 3.03
N ALA A 931 14.38 -23.25 4.19
CA ALA A 931 14.87 -22.76 5.47
C ALA A 931 16.38 -23.04 5.60
N MET A 932 17.19 -21.99 5.70
CA MET A 932 18.65 -22.09 5.80
C MET A 932 19.12 -22.11 7.25
N LEU A 933 18.41 -21.38 8.12
CA LEU A 933 18.68 -21.25 9.54
C LEU A 933 17.39 -21.42 10.35
N GLU A 934 17.52 -22.03 11.53
CA GLU A 934 16.59 -21.82 12.63
C GLU A 934 17.29 -20.95 13.70
N LEU A 935 16.57 -19.98 14.24
CA LEU A 935 16.99 -19.11 15.33
C LEU A 935 16.16 -19.47 16.57
N SER A 936 16.81 -19.56 17.73
CA SER A 936 16.13 -19.72 19.03
C SER A 936 16.45 -18.52 19.92
N ILE A 937 15.42 -17.72 20.26
CA ILE A 937 15.56 -16.44 20.97
C ILE A 937 14.85 -16.54 22.32
N GLU A 938 15.56 -16.24 23.43
CA GLU A 938 14.97 -16.27 24.77
C GLU A 938 14.61 -14.87 25.28
N VAL A 939 13.30 -14.66 25.51
CA VAL A 939 12.74 -13.40 26.03
C VAL A 939 12.03 -13.65 27.35
N THR A 940 12.30 -12.81 28.35
CA THR A 940 11.69 -12.85 29.69
C THR A 940 10.95 -11.54 29.97
N ASN A 941 9.71 -11.61 30.47
CA ASN A 941 9.03 -10.43 31.00
C ASN A 941 9.54 -10.16 32.43
N THR A 942 10.34 -9.11 32.58
CA THR A 942 11.01 -8.73 33.82
C THR A 942 10.21 -7.73 34.66
N GLY A 943 9.14 -7.17 34.10
CA GLY A 943 8.29 -6.19 34.78
C GLY A 943 7.10 -6.78 35.55
N PRO A 944 6.27 -5.92 36.16
CA PRO A 944 5.32 -6.33 37.20
C PRO A 944 3.98 -6.87 36.67
N ARG A 945 3.74 -6.87 35.35
CA ARG A 945 2.44 -7.20 34.77
C ARG A 945 2.54 -7.99 33.46
N THR A 946 1.48 -8.72 33.12
CA THR A 946 1.34 -9.36 31.81
C THR A 946 1.44 -8.32 30.69
N GLY A 947 2.16 -8.65 29.62
CA GLY A 947 2.29 -7.78 28.45
C GLY A 947 2.43 -8.56 27.14
N LYS A 948 2.70 -7.83 26.05
CA LYS A 948 3.04 -8.42 24.75
C LYS A 948 4.30 -7.77 24.14
N GLU A 949 5.24 -8.61 23.73
CA GLU A 949 6.51 -8.20 23.12
C GLU A 949 6.58 -8.66 21.66
N VAL A 950 7.17 -7.81 20.80
CA VAL A 950 7.39 -8.07 19.38
C VAL A 950 8.88 -8.34 19.18
N ILE A 951 9.22 -9.60 18.96
CA ILE A 951 10.59 -10.02 18.65
C ILE A 951 10.85 -9.70 17.18
N GLN A 952 11.89 -8.90 16.92
CA GLN A 952 12.25 -8.47 15.57
C GLN A 952 13.64 -9.01 15.21
N VAL A 953 13.76 -9.64 14.03
CA VAL A 953 15.00 -10.22 13.52
C VAL A 953 15.46 -9.46 12.28
N TYR A 954 16.67 -8.90 12.36
CA TYR A 954 17.31 -8.17 11.28
C TYR A 954 18.59 -8.87 10.81
N VAL A 955 18.91 -8.72 9.52
CA VAL A 955 20.12 -9.27 8.90
C VAL A 955 20.99 -8.14 8.35
N SER A 956 22.28 -8.12 8.71
CA SER A 956 23.32 -7.45 7.92
C SER A 956 23.98 -8.48 7.01
N PHE A 957 24.11 -8.14 5.73
CA PHE A 957 24.84 -8.92 4.74
C PHE A 957 26.37 -8.78 4.95
N PRO A 958 27.18 -9.71 4.40
CA PRO A 958 28.63 -9.60 4.50
C PRO A 958 29.18 -8.31 3.89
N GLU A 959 30.24 -7.79 4.52
CA GLU A 959 31.11 -6.77 3.94
C GLU A 959 31.90 -7.39 2.75
N ASP A 960 32.26 -6.57 1.75
CA ASP A 960 33.03 -6.94 0.54
C ASP A 960 32.42 -7.95 -0.46
N VAL A 961 31.09 -8.17 -0.47
CA VAL A 961 30.43 -8.90 -1.58
C VAL A 961 30.61 -8.13 -2.90
N ALA A 962 31.14 -8.77 -3.94
CA ALA A 962 31.40 -8.11 -5.22
C ALA A 962 31.32 -9.05 -6.45
N GLU A 963 30.60 -8.62 -7.49
CA GLU A 963 30.38 -9.35 -8.74
C GLU A 963 31.40 -8.99 -9.84
N HIS A 964 31.54 -9.82 -10.87
CA HIS A 964 32.46 -9.59 -12.00
C HIS A 964 31.82 -8.76 -13.12
N ARG A 965 32.51 -7.70 -13.55
CA ARG A 965 32.03 -6.73 -14.55
C ARG A 965 32.45 -7.14 -15.98
N GLY A 966 31.83 -8.21 -16.48
CA GLY A 966 32.08 -8.75 -17.83
C GLY A 966 33.30 -9.67 -17.90
N LEU A 967 33.92 -9.78 -19.08
CA LEU A 967 35.08 -10.67 -19.36
C LEU A 967 36.41 -10.13 -18.80
N GLY A 968 36.41 -9.53 -17.60
CA GLY A 968 37.58 -8.85 -17.04
C GLY A 968 37.69 -8.88 -15.52
N TRP A 969 38.85 -8.46 -15.02
CA TRP A 969 39.20 -8.47 -13.59
C TRP A 969 38.49 -7.41 -12.74
N ALA A 970 37.72 -6.50 -13.35
CA ALA A 970 36.98 -5.48 -12.62
C ALA A 970 35.85 -6.12 -11.79
N ARG A 971 35.90 -5.93 -10.47
CA ARG A 971 34.83 -6.30 -9.55
C ARG A 971 33.99 -5.07 -9.20
N GLU A 972 32.69 -5.28 -9.02
CA GLU A 972 31.71 -4.26 -8.63
C GLU A 972 31.12 -4.65 -7.28
N THR A 973 31.39 -3.86 -6.24
CA THR A 973 30.92 -4.12 -4.88
C THR A 973 29.41 -3.95 -4.82
N ILE A 974 28.72 -4.96 -4.25
CA ILE A 974 27.29 -4.93 -4.03
C ILE A 974 27.02 -4.21 -2.70
N GLU A 975 26.27 -3.11 -2.78
CA GLU A 975 25.93 -2.31 -1.61
C GLU A 975 24.69 -2.89 -0.89
N PHE A 976 24.62 -2.76 0.43
CA PHE A 976 23.48 -3.22 1.24
C PHE A 976 23.06 -2.17 2.27
N PRO A 977 21.77 -2.11 2.63
CA PRO A 977 21.33 -1.51 3.88
C PRO A 977 22.05 -2.13 5.07
N LYS A 978 22.40 -1.30 6.06
CA LYS A 978 23.15 -1.67 7.26
C LYS A 978 22.53 -2.86 8.00
N ARG A 979 21.20 -2.93 8.03
CA ARG A 979 20.41 -4.11 8.43
C ARG A 979 19.04 -4.08 7.74
N VAL A 980 18.47 -5.24 7.43
CA VAL A 980 17.12 -5.39 6.87
C VAL A 980 16.27 -6.31 7.74
N LEU A 981 14.98 -5.99 7.94
CA LEU A 981 14.05 -6.89 8.63
C LEU A 981 13.93 -8.19 7.81
N ARG A 982 13.81 -9.33 8.49
CA ARG A 982 13.59 -10.64 7.87
C ARG A 982 12.57 -11.54 8.56
N ASN A 983 12.42 -11.44 9.88
CA ASN A 983 11.33 -12.15 10.56
C ASN A 983 10.89 -11.41 11.83
N PHE A 984 9.67 -11.67 12.27
CA PHE A 984 9.14 -11.19 13.54
C PHE A 984 8.05 -12.13 14.07
N GLU A 985 7.84 -12.07 15.39
CA GLU A 985 6.73 -12.73 16.08
C GLU A 985 6.30 -11.95 17.33
N LYS A 986 5.00 -11.98 17.66
CA LYS A 986 4.45 -11.30 18.84
C LYS A 986 4.02 -12.31 19.89
N ILE A 987 4.68 -12.28 21.06
CA ILE A 987 4.38 -13.17 22.18
C ILE A 987 3.76 -12.43 23.34
N SER A 988 2.86 -13.09 24.08
CA SER A 988 2.43 -12.63 25.40
C SER A 988 3.18 -13.38 26.50
N LEU A 989 3.54 -12.67 27.56
CA LEU A 989 4.30 -13.19 28.70
C LEU A 989 3.72 -12.70 30.04
N GLN A 990 3.58 -13.61 30.99
CA GLN A 990 3.27 -13.29 32.39
C GLN A 990 4.49 -12.71 33.12
N PRO A 991 4.33 -12.02 34.27
CA PRO A 991 5.47 -11.53 35.07
C PRO A 991 6.42 -12.67 35.45
N GLY A 992 7.71 -12.52 35.13
CA GLY A 992 8.74 -13.53 35.37
C GLY A 992 8.67 -14.75 34.44
N GLU A 993 7.81 -14.76 33.42
CA GLU A 993 7.77 -15.81 32.41
C GLU A 993 8.87 -15.60 31.37
N THR A 994 9.61 -16.67 31.06
CA THR A 994 10.56 -16.76 29.94
C THR A 994 9.98 -17.65 28.85
N LYS A 995 10.12 -17.26 27.58
CA LYS A 995 9.83 -18.12 26.42
C LYS A 995 11.00 -18.13 25.45
N THR A 996 11.33 -19.33 24.96
CA THR A 996 12.20 -19.53 23.79
C THR A 996 11.32 -19.50 22.54
N VAL A 997 11.54 -18.53 21.66
CA VAL A 997 10.82 -18.38 20.39
C VAL A 997 11.70 -18.85 19.24
N LYS A 998 11.13 -19.70 18.38
CA LYS A 998 11.81 -20.25 17.19
C LYS A 998 11.38 -19.49 15.94
N LEU A 999 12.37 -19.01 15.16
CA LEU A 999 12.15 -18.29 13.90
C LEU A 999 13.09 -18.82 12.82
N THR A 1000 12.61 -18.99 11.59
CA THR A 1000 13.45 -19.40 10.46
C THR A 1000 13.91 -18.22 9.62
N LEU A 1001 15.09 -18.35 9.02
CA LEU A 1001 15.52 -17.53 7.88
C LEU A 1001 15.70 -18.42 6.65
N THR A 1002 15.09 -18.02 5.54
CA THR A 1002 15.10 -18.73 4.25
C THR A 1002 16.32 -18.36 3.41
N ARG A 1003 16.48 -19.02 2.25
CA ARG A 1003 17.46 -18.61 1.24
C ARG A 1003 17.21 -17.18 0.76
N LYS A 1004 15.95 -16.82 0.47
CA LYS A 1004 15.52 -15.47 0.06
C LYS A 1004 15.93 -14.40 1.07
N ASP A 1005 15.77 -14.69 2.36
CA ASP A 1005 16.12 -13.77 3.45
C ASP A 1005 17.63 -13.46 3.50
N LEU A 1006 18.45 -14.41 3.05
CA LEU A 1006 19.91 -14.35 3.03
C LEU A 1006 20.47 -14.10 1.61
N SER A 1007 19.61 -13.69 0.67
CA SER A 1007 19.96 -13.38 -0.72
C SER A 1007 19.68 -11.93 -1.09
N TYR A 1008 20.32 -11.49 -2.18
CA TYR A 1008 20.07 -10.23 -2.88
C TYR A 1008 19.79 -10.51 -4.35
N TRP A 1009 19.14 -9.57 -5.05
CA TRP A 1009 18.88 -9.68 -6.48
C TRP A 1009 20.09 -9.23 -7.31
N SER A 1010 20.67 -10.17 -8.06
CA SER A 1010 21.71 -9.86 -9.03
C SER A 1010 21.09 -9.52 -10.38
N VAL A 1011 21.11 -8.23 -10.73
CA VAL A 1011 20.72 -7.76 -12.06
C VAL A 1011 21.56 -8.39 -13.17
N ARG A 1012 22.80 -8.82 -12.86
CA ARG A 1012 23.73 -9.50 -13.79
C ARG A 1012 23.34 -10.96 -14.04
N ALA A 1013 22.93 -11.68 -13.00
CA ALA A 1013 22.50 -13.07 -13.11
C ALA A 1013 21.01 -13.22 -13.47
N GLN A 1014 20.21 -12.15 -13.35
CA GLN A 1014 18.74 -12.19 -13.33
C GLN A 1014 18.23 -13.28 -12.38
N ASN A 1015 18.81 -13.30 -11.18
CA ASN A 1015 18.47 -14.25 -10.12
C ASN A 1015 18.89 -13.75 -8.74
N TRP A 1016 18.33 -14.37 -7.71
CA TRP A 1016 18.76 -14.21 -6.33
C TRP A 1016 20.11 -14.90 -6.09
N ILE A 1017 21.01 -14.21 -5.39
CA ILE A 1017 22.35 -14.69 -5.05
C ILE A 1017 22.51 -14.68 -3.53
N LEU A 1018 22.96 -15.81 -2.96
CA LEU A 1018 23.32 -15.94 -1.56
C LEU A 1018 24.85 -15.78 -1.40
N PRO A 1019 25.36 -14.77 -0.68
CA PRO A 1019 26.77 -14.67 -0.33
C PRO A 1019 27.30 -15.93 0.40
N THR A 1020 28.19 -16.67 -0.28
CA THR A 1020 28.85 -17.86 0.28
C THR A 1020 30.13 -17.54 1.06
N GLU A 1021 30.70 -16.35 0.83
CA GLU A 1021 31.90 -15.82 1.49
C GLU A 1021 31.56 -14.70 2.47
N GLY A 1022 32.48 -14.38 3.38
CA GLY A 1022 32.26 -13.42 4.46
C GLY A 1022 31.33 -13.95 5.56
N LYS A 1023 30.77 -13.04 6.36
CA LYS A 1023 29.90 -13.34 7.51
C LYS A 1023 28.65 -12.47 7.48
N PHE A 1024 27.47 -13.07 7.65
CA PHE A 1024 26.27 -12.31 7.99
C PHE A 1024 26.31 -11.94 9.47
N LYS A 1025 25.60 -10.86 9.86
CA LYS A 1025 25.31 -10.54 11.27
C LYS A 1025 23.79 -10.64 11.46
N ILE A 1026 23.36 -11.58 12.28
CA ILE A 1026 21.95 -11.81 12.61
C ILE A 1026 21.68 -11.11 13.94
N TRP A 1027 20.74 -10.17 13.95
CA TRP A 1027 20.39 -9.34 15.11
C TRP A 1027 18.99 -9.69 15.61
N ALA A 1028 18.78 -9.70 16.92
CA ALA A 1028 17.47 -9.86 17.54
C ALA A 1028 17.23 -8.83 18.65
N GLY A 1029 15.99 -8.33 18.73
CA GLY A 1029 15.60 -7.30 19.71
C GLY A 1029 14.20 -6.76 19.52
N ARG A 1030 14.01 -5.49 19.89
CA ARG A 1030 12.72 -4.84 20.19
C ARG A 1030 12.34 -3.72 19.21
N SER A 1031 13.31 -3.21 18.45
CA SER A 1031 13.14 -2.23 17.36
C SER A 1031 14.30 -2.35 16.35
N SER A 1032 14.33 -1.53 15.30
CA SER A 1032 15.48 -1.44 14.38
C SER A 1032 16.76 -0.86 15.01
N ARG A 1033 16.69 -0.26 16.21
CA ARG A 1033 17.84 0.31 16.95
C ARG A 1033 18.11 -0.37 18.29
N ASP A 1034 17.09 -0.90 18.99
CA ASP A 1034 17.23 -1.72 20.20
C ASP A 1034 17.39 -3.20 19.83
N LEU A 1035 18.64 -3.59 19.56
CA LEU A 1035 19.05 -4.92 19.10
C LEU A 1035 20.19 -5.45 20.01
N PRO A 1036 19.88 -5.91 21.23
CA PRO A 1036 20.88 -6.33 22.21
C PRO A 1036 21.59 -7.65 21.87
N LEU A 1037 20.98 -8.51 21.04
CA LEU A 1037 21.55 -9.81 20.66
C LEU A 1037 22.06 -9.77 19.22
N VAL A 1038 23.28 -10.26 19.01
CA VAL A 1038 23.89 -10.41 17.67
C VAL A 1038 24.78 -11.65 17.59
N VAL A 1039 24.68 -12.40 16.49
CA VAL A 1039 25.52 -13.58 16.18
C VAL A 1039 25.98 -13.53 14.72
N GLU A 1040 27.17 -14.05 14.43
CA GLU A 1040 27.74 -14.12 13.06
C GLU A 1040 27.51 -15.48 12.38
N PHE A 1041 27.26 -15.50 11.06
CA PHE A 1041 26.92 -16.70 10.27
C PHE A 1041 27.65 -16.85 8.92
#